data_AF-A0AAD2GR07-F1
#
_entry.id   AF-A0AAD2GR07-F1
#
_cell.length_a   1.000
_cell.length_b   1.000
_cell.length_c   1.000
_cell.angle_alpha   90.00
_cell.angle_beta   90.00
_cell.angle_gamma   90.00
#
_symmetry.space_group_name_H-M   'P 1'
#
loop_
_entity.id
_entity.type
_entity.pdbx_description
1 polymer ?
#
loop_
_entity_poly.entity_id
_entity_poly.type
_entity_poly.pdbx_seq_one_letter_code
_entity_poly.pdbx_strand_id
1 'polypeptide(L)'
;MTNAFFAPLTLLLLFAVSVRANCDISDYPPAVAAQGNFPGVWTPVSAILENDAEGRALFDSFKDRIPNIAPKGTNGVPDPHLKYDNSDPDCWWTFSTCVTPKTPGVDADVASVPEPSTLGYGFDDGPACQHDVFYDFMKEHNQKATFFYIGSNVLSQPLQAQRAIIDGHEVCVHSWSHMPMTSFDNEQAFGEMWYTMQAIKLVTGYTPKCWRPPQGDVDDRIRFIAQALNLTTVLWDFDANDWQFGAGTMSAAQILGNYADFIGNATSGAFDDIGAILLTHELDNFTMQTAIDQYPRLSSAFKHIVPIATALNITQPYVETNFTMQSFAELIGVASPPSPPSSSTQTAAPSASGLIVSKTLSSSFSADSTPTISAVNHAASASATSGSSGSTTELLNGRVFGLVTSSLDRSNLDVELSPIASGQATVDMDACVADDGATLSVSVLDSGPARDFRSIPIPLLSDNQALLSGPAVQHMKGEQAYTLRGTKDHSDHHPVVKTMLASFVSLAILALALPTHAIVTCNVLNYGGVADNKTDIGPALSAAWTKCVIPNVKTTVATDVQLLVPAGSFLLASNVLFNHAANWNLHLAGNLYLPFDPNLGGTMLQWQNCNNILVNGPGSIFGNGLRYRPNNDLTIHPGRPRLLRFQACNNVELTQITLFDSPKFHVAMFGDNNLIHNMAIRATFVGETDGYDISGNNNYIHDVSVQNGDEVCKHDLLSGEKALINPGFRAENIECIGTAGCNIGSFGGADTTVNVQNVVYTNVTVSNSDAGIMIKSYPDNIGIVKNITYNHFTFNKAAYPLYISAFWAGNNVDTGKLQISDVTFNGVTGTGTPTRPAVLLNCNKATPCKNIVVSHYRILPREKL
;
A
#
# COMPACT_ATOMS: atom_id res chain seq x y z
N MET A 1 -46.21 11.94 27.93
CA MET A 1 -45.81 10.70 27.22
C MET A 1 -45.90 10.96 25.72
N THR A 2 -45.27 10.12 24.89
CA THR A 2 -45.11 10.26 23.42
C THR A 2 -44.58 11.62 22.94
N ASN A 3 -43.26 11.75 22.85
CA ASN A 3 -42.57 12.80 22.07
C ASN A 3 -41.11 12.40 21.87
N ALA A 4 -40.70 12.09 20.62
CA ALA A 4 -39.31 12.10 20.10
C ALA A 4 -39.20 11.27 18.80
N PHE A 5 -39.47 11.88 17.65
CA PHE A 5 -38.89 11.50 16.35
C PHE A 5 -38.96 12.75 15.43
N PHE A 6 -38.07 12.81 14.42
CA PHE A 6 -37.81 13.96 13.54
C PHE A 6 -37.21 15.22 14.19
N ALA A 7 -35.87 15.25 14.30
CA ALA A 7 -34.99 16.14 13.50
C ALA A 7 -33.52 16.04 13.95
N PRO A 8 -32.51 16.35 13.10
CA PRO A 8 -32.54 16.52 11.64
C PRO A 8 -31.55 15.60 10.87
N LEU A 9 -31.95 15.11 9.70
CA LEU A 9 -31.11 14.32 8.79
C LEU A 9 -30.18 15.24 7.95
N THR A 10 -29.42 16.12 8.61
CA THR A 10 -28.74 17.26 7.94
C THR A 10 -27.24 17.34 8.24
N LEU A 11 -26.66 16.30 8.86
CA LEU A 11 -25.20 16.14 9.00
C LEU A 11 -24.63 15.04 8.08
N LEU A 12 -25.49 14.18 7.52
CA LEU A 12 -25.10 12.97 6.78
C LEU A 12 -24.94 13.15 5.26
N LEU A 13 -24.92 14.40 4.77
CA LEU A 13 -24.93 14.75 3.34
C LEU A 13 -23.80 15.71 2.93
N LEU A 14 -22.80 15.88 3.81
CA LEU A 14 -21.55 16.62 3.54
C LEU A 14 -20.32 15.71 3.39
N PHE A 15 -20.48 14.40 3.62
CA PHE A 15 -19.46 13.36 3.39
C PHE A 15 -19.78 12.48 2.17
N ALA A 16 -20.50 13.04 1.19
CA ALA A 16 -20.70 12.45 -0.15
C ALA A 16 -19.78 13.11 -1.21
N VAL A 17 -18.69 13.74 -0.76
CA VAL A 17 -17.50 14.01 -1.60
C VAL A 17 -16.69 12.72 -1.64
N SER A 18 -16.09 12.40 -2.78
CA SER A 18 -15.10 11.31 -2.89
C SER A 18 -13.81 11.70 -2.17
N VAL A 19 -13.84 11.61 -0.84
CA VAL A 19 -12.64 11.66 0.00
C VAL A 19 -12.02 10.27 -0.09
N ARG A 20 -11.07 10.09 -1.01
CA ARG A 20 -9.97 9.15 -0.73
C ARG A 20 -9.38 9.61 0.59
N ALA A 21 -9.35 8.76 1.61
CA ALA A 21 -8.60 9.08 2.81
C ALA A 21 -7.13 9.20 2.40
N ASN A 22 -6.53 10.37 2.58
CA ASN A 22 -5.09 10.41 2.69
C ASN A 22 -4.70 9.52 3.88
N CYS A 23 -3.69 8.68 3.69
CA CYS A 23 -3.24 7.71 4.69
C CYS A 23 -2.17 8.32 5.59
N ASP A 24 -2.34 9.59 5.96
CA ASP A 24 -1.40 10.38 6.73
C ASP A 24 -1.97 10.60 8.15
N ILE A 25 -1.09 10.58 9.14
CA ILE A 25 -1.42 10.95 10.52
C ILE A 25 -2.00 12.38 10.58
N SER A 26 -1.62 13.26 9.63
CA SER A 26 -2.11 14.64 9.56
C SER A 26 -3.64 14.77 9.37
N ASP A 27 -4.30 13.75 8.79
CA ASP A 27 -5.76 13.73 8.62
C ASP A 27 -6.54 13.44 9.91
N TYR A 28 -5.87 13.01 10.99
CA TYR A 28 -6.48 12.85 12.32
C TYR A 28 -5.68 13.60 13.41
N PRO A 29 -5.99 14.90 13.63
CA PRO A 29 -5.27 15.76 14.57
C PRO A 29 -5.04 15.21 16.00
N PRO A 30 -5.92 14.37 16.59
CA PRO A 30 -5.63 13.76 17.89
C PRO A 30 -4.42 12.81 17.89
N ALA A 31 -4.15 12.09 16.80
CA ALA A 31 -2.95 11.26 16.69
C ALA A 31 -1.69 12.14 16.56
N VAL A 32 -1.72 13.19 15.73
CA VAL A 32 -0.64 14.18 15.64
C VAL A 32 -0.33 14.80 17.00
N ALA A 33 -1.35 15.23 17.74
CA ALA A 33 -1.20 15.85 19.05
C ALA A 33 -0.68 14.88 20.13
N ALA A 34 -0.94 13.58 19.98
CA ALA A 34 -0.53 12.55 20.93
C ALA A 34 0.79 11.85 20.56
N GLN A 35 1.39 12.12 19.40
CA GLN A 35 2.55 11.39 18.87
C GLN A 35 3.73 11.29 19.86
N GLY A 36 3.96 12.31 20.69
CA GLY A 36 4.99 12.31 21.75
C GLY A 36 4.69 11.44 22.99
N ASN A 37 3.55 10.77 23.03
CA ASN A 37 3.16 9.81 24.07
C ASN A 37 3.34 8.35 23.63
N PHE A 38 3.92 8.13 22.44
CA PHE A 38 4.13 6.80 21.85
C PHE A 38 5.60 6.62 21.43
N PRO A 39 6.07 5.36 21.29
CA PRO A 39 7.40 5.07 20.77
C PRO A 39 7.56 5.49 19.30
N GLY A 40 8.77 5.35 18.76
CA GLY A 40 9.00 5.59 17.34
C GLY A 40 8.15 4.65 16.47
N VAL A 41 7.55 5.17 15.41
CA VAL A 41 6.85 4.37 14.39
C VAL A 41 7.83 3.35 13.80
N TRP A 42 7.41 2.08 13.67
CA TRP A 42 8.25 0.94 13.29
C TRP A 42 9.55 0.77 14.12
N THR A 43 9.61 1.33 15.33
CA THR A 43 10.76 1.23 16.23
C THR A 43 10.42 0.33 17.42
N PRO A 44 11.20 -0.73 17.71
CA PRO A 44 10.95 -1.62 18.84
C PRO A 44 10.91 -0.87 20.18
N VAL A 45 9.97 -1.25 21.05
CA VAL A 45 9.79 -0.58 22.35
C VAL A 45 10.93 -0.97 23.30
N SER A 46 11.82 -0.02 23.59
CA SER A 46 13.02 -0.26 24.41
C SER A 46 12.77 -0.25 25.92
N ALA A 47 11.76 0.50 26.38
CA ALA A 47 11.25 0.58 27.74
C ALA A 47 9.89 1.31 27.75
N ILE A 48 9.17 1.31 28.87
CA ILE A 48 7.98 2.16 29.04
C ILE A 48 8.43 3.63 29.12
N LEU A 49 7.78 4.53 28.38
CA LEU A 49 8.20 5.93 28.24
C LEU A 49 8.15 6.69 29.59
N GLU A 50 9.04 7.68 29.76
CA GLU A 50 9.15 8.44 31.03
C GLU A 50 7.88 9.26 31.36
N ASN A 51 7.09 9.64 30.36
CA ASN A 51 5.80 10.32 30.51
C ASN A 51 4.62 9.35 30.77
N ASP A 52 4.80 8.04 30.62
CA ASP A 52 3.74 7.04 30.73
C ASP A 52 3.66 6.44 32.15
N ALA A 53 3.13 7.23 33.07
CA ALA A 53 2.89 6.80 34.45
C ALA A 53 1.79 5.72 34.58
N GLU A 54 0.90 5.59 33.60
CA GLU A 54 -0.19 4.60 33.62
C GLU A 54 0.33 3.21 33.25
N GLY A 55 1.02 3.09 32.10
CA GLY A 55 1.68 1.87 31.67
C GLY A 55 2.69 1.38 32.69
N ARG A 56 3.49 2.29 33.28
CA ARG A 56 4.48 1.93 34.31
C ARG A 56 3.82 1.43 35.59
N ALA A 57 2.73 2.05 36.05
CA ALA A 57 1.99 1.57 37.21
C ALA A 57 1.28 0.23 36.96
N LEU A 58 0.79 0.00 35.73
CA LEU A 58 0.17 -1.26 35.34
C LEU A 58 1.19 -2.40 35.31
N PHE A 59 2.35 -2.21 34.67
CA PHE A 59 3.45 -3.17 34.66
C PHE A 59 3.97 -3.47 36.07
N ASP A 60 4.20 -2.44 36.88
CA ASP A 60 4.62 -2.57 38.28
C ASP A 60 3.63 -3.40 39.14
N SER A 61 2.34 -3.45 38.77
CA SER A 61 1.33 -4.23 39.49
C SER A 61 1.48 -5.76 39.32
N PHE A 62 2.17 -6.23 38.27
CA PHE A 62 2.26 -7.67 37.95
C PHE A 62 3.66 -8.19 37.59
N LYS A 63 4.66 -7.33 37.34
CA LYS A 63 6.01 -7.76 36.91
C LYS A 63 6.65 -8.84 37.80
N ASP A 64 6.47 -8.77 39.11
CA ASP A 64 7.01 -9.73 40.09
C ASP A 64 6.30 -11.11 40.07
N ARG A 65 5.24 -11.25 39.26
CA ARG A 65 4.49 -12.49 39.04
C ARG A 65 4.72 -13.11 37.66
N ILE A 66 5.45 -12.43 36.77
CA ILE A 66 5.76 -12.94 35.43
C ILE A 66 6.62 -14.21 35.55
N PRO A 67 6.34 -15.28 34.79
CA PRO A 67 7.15 -16.50 34.78
C PRO A 67 8.63 -16.24 34.49
N ASN A 68 9.52 -16.87 35.26
CA ASN A 68 10.97 -16.76 35.10
C ASN A 68 11.49 -17.61 33.93
N ILE A 69 11.10 -17.21 32.73
CA ILE A 69 11.54 -17.75 31.44
C ILE A 69 12.52 -16.73 30.83
N ALA A 70 13.61 -17.21 30.25
CA ALA A 70 14.59 -16.32 29.61
C ALA A 70 14.09 -15.83 28.24
N PRO A 71 14.33 -14.56 27.88
CA PRO A 71 14.16 -14.09 26.50
C PRO A 71 14.99 -14.92 25.52
N LYS A 72 14.44 -15.14 24.33
CA LYS A 72 14.97 -16.03 23.28
C LYS A 72 15.77 -15.26 22.22
N GLY A 73 16.37 -14.15 22.64
CA GLY A 73 16.98 -13.13 21.79
C GLY A 73 17.21 -11.84 22.57
N THR A 74 17.27 -10.71 21.87
CA THR A 74 17.40 -9.38 22.49
C THR A 74 16.81 -8.30 21.58
N ASN A 75 16.02 -7.38 22.13
CA ASN A 75 15.49 -6.19 21.45
C ASN A 75 14.79 -6.47 20.11
N GLY A 76 13.96 -7.53 20.04
CA GLY A 76 13.25 -7.92 18.82
C GLY A 76 14.05 -8.82 17.88
N VAL A 77 15.30 -9.16 18.19
CA VAL A 77 16.15 -10.05 17.38
C VAL A 77 16.29 -11.41 18.07
N PRO A 78 15.74 -12.51 17.52
CA PRO A 78 15.97 -13.87 18.04
C PRO A 78 17.44 -14.26 18.06
N ASP A 79 17.85 -15.09 19.03
CA ASP A 79 19.21 -15.65 19.09
C ASP A 79 19.35 -16.82 18.08
N PRO A 80 20.14 -16.69 16.99
CA PRO A 80 20.34 -17.75 16.00
C PRO A 80 21.19 -18.92 16.52
N HIS A 81 21.63 -18.89 17.77
CA HIS A 81 22.40 -19.93 18.44
C HIS A 81 21.67 -20.54 19.65
N LEU A 82 20.43 -20.12 19.91
CA LEU A 82 19.60 -20.64 20.99
C LEU A 82 19.40 -22.16 20.85
N LYS A 83 19.72 -22.88 21.94
CA LYS A 83 19.43 -24.31 22.06
C LYS A 83 18.31 -24.50 23.07
N TYR A 84 17.10 -24.55 22.54
CA TYR A 84 15.90 -24.81 23.31
C TYR A 84 15.79 -26.30 23.71
N ASP A 85 15.05 -26.59 24.78
CA ASP A 85 14.92 -27.95 25.32
C ASP A 85 13.79 -28.71 24.61
N ASN A 86 14.06 -29.95 24.18
CA ASN A 86 13.08 -30.79 23.47
C ASN A 86 11.87 -31.20 24.31
N SER A 87 11.90 -31.01 25.65
CA SER A 87 10.73 -31.14 26.52
C SER A 87 9.80 -29.92 26.48
N ASP A 88 10.24 -28.83 25.83
CA ASP A 88 9.50 -27.58 25.64
C ASP A 88 8.95 -27.02 26.97
N PRO A 89 9.80 -26.70 27.96
CA PRO A 89 9.36 -26.43 29.33
C PRO A 89 8.43 -25.21 29.46
N ASP A 90 8.50 -24.27 28.52
CA ASP A 90 7.77 -22.99 28.52
C ASP A 90 6.76 -22.80 27.36
N CYS A 91 6.38 -23.89 26.67
CA CYS A 91 5.32 -23.93 25.65
C CYS A 91 5.57 -22.92 24.51
N TRP A 92 6.79 -22.90 23.97
CA TRP A 92 7.21 -21.94 22.94
C TRP A 92 6.67 -22.34 21.56
N TRP A 93 5.69 -21.59 21.07
CA TRP A 93 4.94 -21.96 19.86
C TRP A 93 5.84 -22.09 18.62
N THR A 94 6.83 -21.21 18.46
CA THR A 94 7.81 -21.23 17.35
C THR A 94 8.64 -22.51 17.29
N PHE A 95 8.73 -23.28 18.38
CA PHE A 95 9.46 -24.55 18.45
C PHE A 95 8.55 -25.78 18.42
N SER A 96 7.43 -25.75 19.16
CA SER A 96 6.59 -26.94 19.44
C SER A 96 5.15 -26.84 18.93
N THR A 97 4.77 -25.68 18.37
CA THR A 97 3.37 -25.24 18.16
C THR A 97 2.45 -25.45 19.36
N CYS A 98 3.02 -25.43 20.58
CA CYS A 98 2.28 -25.59 21.83
C CYS A 98 1.32 -24.42 22.07
N VAL A 99 0.04 -24.74 22.27
CA VAL A 99 -1.07 -23.78 22.49
C VAL A 99 -1.72 -23.90 23.88
N THR A 100 -1.16 -24.74 24.75
CA THR A 100 -1.67 -25.01 26.10
C THR A 100 -0.56 -24.79 27.12
N PRO A 101 -0.57 -23.66 27.84
CA PRO A 101 0.48 -23.27 28.77
C PRO A 101 0.84 -24.33 29.80
N LYS A 102 2.12 -24.34 30.16
CA LYS A 102 2.71 -25.20 31.20
C LYS A 102 2.80 -24.47 32.54
N THR A 103 2.73 -23.15 32.50
CA THR A 103 2.64 -22.23 33.64
C THR A 103 1.23 -22.21 34.24
N PRO A 104 1.05 -22.53 35.54
CA PRO A 104 -0.26 -22.52 36.18
C PRO A 104 -0.93 -21.14 36.19
N GLY A 105 -2.18 -21.08 35.72
CA GLY A 105 -3.00 -19.87 35.72
C GLY A 105 -2.90 -19.02 34.45
N VAL A 106 -2.07 -19.42 33.48
CA VAL A 106 -2.08 -18.85 32.13
C VAL A 106 -3.14 -19.55 31.29
N ASP A 107 -4.03 -18.79 30.66
CA ASP A 107 -5.10 -19.32 29.81
C ASP A 107 -4.56 -19.86 28.47
N ALA A 108 -5.23 -20.89 27.92
CA ALA A 108 -4.83 -21.49 26.65
C ALA A 108 -5.12 -20.58 25.44
N ASP A 109 -4.32 -20.72 24.38
CA ASP A 109 -4.46 -19.89 23.18
C ASP A 109 -5.67 -20.33 22.34
N VAL A 110 -6.31 -19.37 21.67
CA VAL A 110 -7.31 -19.66 20.64
C VAL A 110 -6.58 -19.99 19.34
N ALA A 111 -6.39 -21.27 19.04
CA ALA A 111 -5.82 -21.71 17.76
C ALA A 111 -6.89 -21.99 16.69
N SER A 112 -8.07 -22.44 17.10
CA SER A 112 -9.21 -22.83 16.25
C SER A 112 -10.54 -22.32 16.81
N VAL A 113 -11.67 -22.56 16.13
CA VAL A 113 -13.01 -22.11 16.58
C VAL A 113 -13.98 -23.27 16.81
N PRO A 114 -14.84 -23.22 17.86
CA PRO A 114 -15.65 -24.37 18.26
C PRO A 114 -16.80 -24.71 17.31
N GLU A 115 -17.24 -23.76 16.48
CA GLU A 115 -18.41 -23.92 15.61
C GLU A 115 -18.05 -24.72 14.33
N PRO A 116 -18.65 -25.89 14.07
CA PRO A 116 -18.23 -26.77 12.97
C PRO A 116 -18.42 -26.16 11.58
N SER A 117 -17.48 -26.45 10.68
CA SER A 117 -17.38 -25.92 9.31
C SER A 117 -17.41 -24.39 9.21
N THR A 118 -16.98 -23.71 10.27
CA THR A 118 -16.86 -22.25 10.35
C THR A 118 -15.41 -21.83 10.12
N LEU A 119 -15.23 -20.69 9.46
CA LEU A 119 -13.94 -20.04 9.25
C LEU A 119 -13.87 -18.76 10.10
N GLY A 120 -12.99 -18.75 11.10
CA GLY A 120 -12.51 -17.54 11.75
C GLY A 120 -11.56 -16.82 10.80
N TYR A 121 -12.01 -15.71 10.22
CA TYR A 121 -11.31 -15.02 9.13
C TYR A 121 -10.38 -13.94 9.68
N GLY A 122 -9.09 -14.25 9.80
CA GLY A 122 -8.07 -13.38 10.40
C GLY A 122 -7.14 -12.71 9.37
N PHE A 123 -6.85 -11.43 9.60
CA PHE A 123 -5.97 -10.58 8.78
C PHE A 123 -4.94 -9.88 9.65
N ASP A 124 -3.66 -10.06 9.35
CA ASP A 124 -2.53 -9.51 10.13
C ASP A 124 -1.93 -8.25 9.45
N ASP A 125 -0.94 -7.63 10.11
CA ASP A 125 -0.13 -6.49 9.68
C ASP A 125 -0.81 -5.14 9.37
N GLY A 126 -2.14 -5.07 9.36
CA GLY A 126 -2.87 -3.84 9.09
C GLY A 126 -2.73 -2.73 10.16
N PRO A 127 -3.40 -1.58 9.98
CA PRO A 127 -4.11 -1.17 8.77
C PRO A 127 -3.16 -0.88 7.58
N ALA A 128 -3.64 -1.10 6.37
CA ALA A 128 -2.98 -0.68 5.13
C ALA A 128 -3.75 0.41 4.38
N CYS A 129 -3.00 1.32 3.76
CA CYS A 129 -3.50 2.56 3.17
C CYS A 129 -4.52 2.29 2.05
N GLN A 130 -4.24 1.25 1.27
CA GLN A 130 -4.97 0.88 0.06
C GLN A 130 -6.20 0.00 0.35
N HIS A 131 -6.57 -0.21 1.62
CA HIS A 131 -7.56 -1.22 1.99
C HIS A 131 -9.01 -0.94 1.56
N ASP A 132 -9.30 0.27 1.07
CA ASP A 132 -10.67 0.71 0.79
C ASP A 132 -11.43 -0.26 -0.13
N VAL A 133 -10.79 -0.76 -1.20
CA VAL A 133 -11.38 -1.72 -2.15
C VAL A 133 -11.77 -3.04 -1.49
N PHE A 134 -10.95 -3.50 -0.54
CA PHE A 134 -11.19 -4.74 0.18
C PHE A 134 -12.27 -4.60 1.26
N TYR A 135 -12.31 -3.47 1.96
CA TYR A 135 -13.37 -3.17 2.92
C TYR A 135 -14.71 -2.88 2.23
N ASP A 136 -14.71 -2.24 1.06
CA ASP A 136 -15.89 -2.11 0.21
C ASP A 136 -16.39 -3.49 -0.26
N PHE A 137 -15.51 -4.36 -0.76
CA PHE A 137 -15.86 -5.73 -1.14
C PHE A 137 -16.47 -6.53 0.03
N MET A 138 -15.85 -6.50 1.22
CA MET A 138 -16.41 -7.16 2.41
C MET A 138 -17.79 -6.60 2.77
N LYS A 139 -17.95 -5.27 2.70
CA LYS A 139 -19.20 -4.57 3.01
C LYS A 139 -20.32 -4.90 2.04
N GLU A 140 -20.04 -4.99 0.74
CA GLU A 140 -20.98 -5.44 -0.29
C GLU A 140 -21.45 -6.88 -0.07
N HIS A 141 -20.55 -7.76 0.40
CA HIS A 141 -20.87 -9.16 0.72
C HIS A 141 -21.44 -9.37 2.13
N ASN A 142 -21.65 -8.29 2.91
CA ASN A 142 -21.98 -8.33 4.34
C ASN A 142 -21.00 -9.16 5.19
N GLN A 143 -19.76 -9.34 4.72
CA GLN A 143 -18.70 -10.09 5.38
C GLN A 143 -18.02 -9.24 6.46
N LYS A 144 -17.73 -9.87 7.61
CA LYS A 144 -16.93 -9.30 8.69
C LYS A 144 -15.71 -10.20 8.97
N ALA A 145 -14.64 -9.64 9.51
CA ALA A 145 -13.38 -10.34 9.76
C ALA A 145 -12.74 -9.81 11.07
N THR A 146 -11.64 -10.44 11.48
CA THR A 146 -10.82 -10.02 12.62
C THR A 146 -9.47 -9.51 12.12
N PHE A 147 -9.12 -8.28 12.48
CA PHE A 147 -7.90 -7.62 12.07
C PHE A 147 -6.92 -7.50 13.24
N PHE A 148 -5.70 -8.01 13.07
CA PHE A 148 -4.62 -7.89 14.03
C PHE A 148 -3.72 -6.73 13.58
N TYR A 149 -3.85 -5.59 14.27
CA TYR A 149 -3.23 -4.34 13.85
C TYR A 149 -1.93 -4.01 14.58
N ILE A 150 -0.93 -3.56 13.81
CA ILE A 150 0.34 -3.06 14.31
C ILE A 150 0.13 -1.63 14.83
N GLY A 151 0.49 -1.35 16.09
CA GLY A 151 0.20 -0.07 16.73
C GLY A 151 0.81 1.15 16.03
N SER A 152 2.00 0.99 15.44
CA SER A 152 2.61 2.07 14.66
C SER A 152 1.94 2.31 13.30
N ASN A 153 1.29 1.30 12.70
CA ASN A 153 0.41 1.50 11.54
C ASN A 153 -0.88 2.21 11.94
N VAL A 154 -1.48 1.87 13.09
CA VAL A 154 -2.70 2.50 13.61
C VAL A 154 -2.53 4.01 13.85
N LEU A 155 -1.37 4.47 14.37
CA LEU A 155 -1.10 5.91 14.44
C LEU A 155 -0.82 6.55 13.08
N SER A 156 -0.16 5.82 12.17
CA SER A 156 0.23 6.35 10.86
C SER A 156 -0.96 6.46 9.90
N GLN A 157 -1.96 5.58 10.04
CA GLN A 157 -3.13 5.44 9.17
C GLN A 157 -4.42 5.39 10.01
N PRO A 158 -4.75 6.50 10.71
CA PRO A 158 -5.79 6.48 11.73
C PRO A 158 -7.22 6.36 11.17
N LEU A 159 -7.46 6.87 9.96
CA LEU A 159 -8.77 6.77 9.31
C LEU A 159 -9.09 5.33 8.87
N GLN A 160 -8.08 4.58 8.44
CA GLN A 160 -8.15 3.16 8.09
C GLN A 160 -8.50 2.32 9.33
N ALA A 161 -7.83 2.57 10.46
CA ALA A 161 -8.18 1.89 11.71
C ALA A 161 -9.59 2.23 12.23
N GLN A 162 -10.07 3.46 12.03
CA GLN A 162 -11.47 3.84 12.28
C GLN A 162 -12.44 3.12 11.35
N ARG A 163 -12.08 2.95 10.06
CA ARG A 163 -12.93 2.30 9.05
C ARG A 163 -13.32 0.88 9.46
N ALA A 164 -12.38 0.07 9.97
CA ALA A 164 -12.68 -1.30 10.40
C ALA A 164 -13.78 -1.36 11.47
N ILE A 165 -13.74 -0.46 12.45
CA ILE A 165 -14.75 -0.34 13.50
C ILE A 165 -16.09 0.18 12.95
N ILE A 166 -16.05 1.17 12.05
CA ILE A 166 -17.25 1.73 11.41
C ILE A 166 -17.98 0.70 10.54
N ASP A 167 -17.23 -0.10 9.78
CA ASP A 167 -17.77 -1.18 8.95
C ASP A 167 -18.08 -2.46 9.77
N GLY A 168 -17.83 -2.48 11.07
CA GLY A 168 -18.28 -3.52 12.01
C GLY A 168 -17.39 -4.76 12.11
N HIS A 169 -16.08 -4.61 11.87
CA HIS A 169 -15.08 -5.68 11.99
C HIS A 169 -14.51 -5.74 13.41
N GLU A 170 -13.89 -6.85 13.77
CA GLU A 170 -13.12 -6.97 15.02
C GLU A 170 -11.69 -6.46 14.80
N VAL A 171 -11.11 -5.82 15.81
CA VAL A 171 -9.75 -5.27 15.81
C VAL A 171 -9.03 -5.72 17.08
N CYS A 172 -7.85 -6.30 16.89
CA CYS A 172 -6.99 -6.93 17.88
C CYS A 172 -5.56 -6.35 17.81
N VAL A 173 -4.77 -6.60 18.84
CA VAL A 173 -3.38 -6.13 18.96
C VAL A 173 -2.40 -7.04 18.19
N HIS A 174 -1.44 -6.45 17.45
CA HIS A 174 -0.36 -7.18 16.76
C HIS A 174 1.04 -6.58 17.03
N SER A 175 1.33 -6.31 18.32
CA SER A 175 2.54 -5.59 18.78
C SER A 175 2.66 -4.17 18.19
N TRP A 176 3.72 -3.44 18.57
CA TRP A 176 3.99 -2.07 18.14
C TRP A 176 4.90 -2.01 16.90
N SER A 177 5.91 -2.89 16.86
CA SER A 177 6.97 -2.92 15.85
C SER A 177 7.00 -4.17 14.96
N HIS A 178 6.09 -5.13 15.17
CA HIS A 178 6.02 -6.43 14.47
C HIS A 178 7.33 -7.24 14.56
N MET A 179 7.83 -7.42 15.78
CA MET A 179 9.05 -8.19 16.08
C MET A 179 8.74 -9.43 16.93
N PRO A 180 9.52 -10.53 16.81
CA PRO A 180 9.33 -11.77 17.58
C PRO A 180 9.30 -11.54 19.10
N MET A 181 8.14 -11.75 19.72
CA MET A 181 7.87 -11.25 21.08
C MET A 181 8.71 -11.94 22.15
N THR A 182 9.08 -13.21 21.98
CA THR A 182 9.88 -13.95 22.96
C THR A 182 11.33 -13.44 23.03
N SER A 183 11.80 -12.67 22.04
CA SER A 183 13.14 -12.06 22.03
C SER A 183 13.26 -10.78 22.86
N PHE A 184 12.13 -10.19 23.29
CA PHE A 184 12.09 -9.02 24.17
C PHE A 184 12.18 -9.40 25.65
N ASP A 185 12.68 -8.48 26.49
CA ASP A 185 12.50 -8.59 27.94
C ASP A 185 11.04 -8.32 28.37
N ASN A 186 10.76 -8.32 29.68
CA ASN A 186 9.40 -8.19 30.20
C ASN A 186 8.81 -6.77 30.08
N GLU A 187 9.62 -5.71 30.22
CA GLU A 187 9.16 -4.33 30.09
C GLU A 187 8.98 -3.97 28.61
N GLN A 188 9.88 -4.46 27.76
CA GLN A 188 9.80 -4.35 26.30
C GLN A 188 8.56 -5.06 25.73
N ALA A 189 8.35 -6.34 26.08
CA ALA A 189 7.20 -7.12 25.61
C ALA A 189 5.85 -6.55 26.11
N PHE A 190 5.81 -6.00 27.33
CA PHE A 190 4.65 -5.25 27.81
C PHE A 190 4.41 -3.99 26.95
N GLY A 191 5.45 -3.18 26.72
CA GLY A 191 5.36 -1.95 25.95
C GLY A 191 4.87 -2.16 24.51
N GLU A 192 5.36 -3.21 23.84
CA GLU A 192 4.91 -3.62 22.49
C GLU A 192 3.40 -3.90 22.41
N MET A 193 2.79 -4.51 23.43
CA MET A 193 1.34 -4.71 23.47
C MET A 193 0.59 -3.45 23.91
N TRP A 194 1.08 -2.80 24.98
CA TRP A 194 0.46 -1.65 25.62
C TRP A 194 0.33 -0.46 24.68
N TYR A 195 1.40 -0.04 23.99
CA TYR A 195 1.31 1.11 23.09
C TYR A 195 0.38 0.87 21.90
N THR A 196 0.20 -0.39 21.48
CA THR A 196 -0.76 -0.77 20.45
C THR A 196 -2.20 -0.74 20.96
N MET A 197 -2.46 -1.23 22.18
CA MET A 197 -3.77 -1.05 22.82
C MET A 197 -4.13 0.44 22.93
N GLN A 198 -3.18 1.27 23.38
CA GLN A 198 -3.40 2.70 23.57
C GLN A 198 -3.54 3.47 22.23
N ALA A 199 -2.86 3.03 21.16
CA ALA A 199 -3.04 3.59 19.82
C ALA A 199 -4.41 3.25 19.23
N ILE A 200 -4.84 1.98 19.30
CA ILE A 200 -6.18 1.55 18.87
C ILE A 200 -7.25 2.28 19.69
N LYS A 201 -7.06 2.44 21.00
CA LYS A 201 -7.96 3.19 21.88
C LYS A 201 -8.05 4.67 21.52
N LEU A 202 -6.93 5.35 21.28
CA LEU A 202 -6.89 6.76 20.89
C LEU A 202 -7.59 7.01 19.54
N VAL A 203 -7.34 6.13 18.57
CA VAL A 203 -7.79 6.32 17.19
C VAL A 203 -9.24 5.89 17.01
N THR A 204 -9.66 4.76 17.58
CA THR A 204 -11.00 4.19 17.37
C THR A 204 -11.99 4.46 18.49
N GLY A 205 -11.51 4.79 19.69
CA GLY A 205 -12.31 4.87 20.91
C GLY A 205 -12.43 3.56 21.71
N TYR A 206 -11.89 2.44 21.21
CA TYR A 206 -12.07 1.10 21.80
C TYR A 206 -10.75 0.44 22.23
N THR A 207 -10.76 -0.25 23.38
CA THR A 207 -9.62 -1.06 23.87
C THR A 207 -9.85 -2.54 23.57
N PRO A 208 -9.03 -3.21 22.72
CA PRO A 208 -9.15 -4.64 22.42
C PRO A 208 -8.97 -5.56 23.63
N LYS A 209 -9.57 -6.75 23.55
CA LYS A 209 -9.35 -7.89 24.47
C LYS A 209 -8.69 -9.09 23.78
N CYS A 210 -8.17 -8.90 22.57
CA CYS A 210 -7.61 -9.96 21.74
C CYS A 210 -6.28 -9.49 21.14
N TRP A 211 -5.34 -10.42 20.96
CA TRP A 211 -4.06 -10.16 20.31
C TRP A 211 -3.54 -11.39 19.58
N ARG A 212 -2.64 -11.19 18.62
CA ARG A 212 -1.88 -12.26 17.96
C ARG A 212 -0.39 -11.90 18.00
N PRO A 213 0.51 -12.83 18.35
CA PRO A 213 1.94 -12.60 18.28
C PRO A 213 2.43 -12.47 16.83
N PRO A 214 3.21 -11.44 16.48
CA PRO A 214 4.02 -11.39 15.27
C PRO A 214 4.73 -12.72 15.01
N GLN A 215 4.63 -13.23 13.78
CA GLN A 215 5.27 -14.48 13.34
C GLN A 215 4.89 -15.72 14.17
N GLY A 216 3.85 -15.65 15.00
CA GLY A 216 3.46 -16.72 15.94
C GLY A 216 4.32 -16.80 17.20
N ASP A 217 5.28 -15.88 17.39
CA ASP A 217 6.33 -16.05 18.40
C ASP A 217 5.84 -15.74 19.83
N VAL A 218 5.43 -16.80 20.55
CA VAL A 218 4.89 -16.70 21.91
C VAL A 218 5.35 -17.85 22.81
N ASP A 219 5.64 -17.52 24.07
CA ASP A 219 5.89 -18.46 25.17
C ASP A 219 5.01 -18.10 26.39
N ASP A 220 5.01 -18.92 27.42
CA ASP A 220 4.18 -18.71 28.62
C ASP A 220 4.41 -17.37 29.35
N ARG A 221 5.62 -16.79 29.24
CA ARG A 221 5.94 -15.49 29.83
C ARG A 221 5.29 -14.38 29.03
N ILE A 222 5.31 -14.45 27.70
CA ILE A 222 4.60 -13.52 26.82
C ILE A 222 3.09 -13.66 26.98
N ARG A 223 2.54 -14.88 27.07
CA ARG A 223 1.11 -15.11 27.36
C ARG A 223 0.67 -14.50 28.70
N PHE A 224 1.47 -14.66 29.75
CA PHE A 224 1.18 -14.07 31.06
C PHE A 224 1.11 -12.54 30.98
N ILE A 225 2.02 -11.89 30.22
CA ILE A 225 2.01 -10.43 30.01
C ILE A 225 0.74 -10.00 29.25
N ALA A 226 0.34 -10.73 28.21
CA ALA A 226 -0.89 -10.46 27.46
C ALA A 226 -2.15 -10.64 28.32
N GLN A 227 -2.25 -11.72 29.08
CA GLN A 227 -3.38 -11.98 29.98
C GLN A 227 -3.46 -10.94 31.11
N ALA A 228 -2.32 -10.44 31.60
CA ALA A 228 -2.27 -9.33 32.55
C ALA A 228 -2.73 -7.98 31.95
N LEU A 229 -2.64 -7.82 30.63
CA LEU A 229 -3.26 -6.74 29.85
C LEU A 229 -4.73 -7.02 29.47
N ASN A 230 -5.33 -8.14 29.93
CA ASN A 230 -6.65 -8.62 29.52
C ASN A 230 -6.76 -8.87 27.99
N LEU A 231 -5.68 -9.40 27.38
CA LEU A 231 -5.64 -9.84 25.99
C LEU A 231 -5.64 -11.37 25.91
N THR A 232 -6.61 -11.95 25.21
CA THR A 232 -6.62 -13.36 24.81
C THR A 232 -5.69 -13.58 23.62
N THR A 233 -4.76 -14.52 23.71
CA THR A 233 -3.87 -14.91 22.60
C THR A 233 -4.64 -15.67 21.54
N VAL A 234 -4.52 -15.23 20.28
CA VAL A 234 -5.15 -15.85 19.12
C VAL A 234 -4.06 -16.25 18.11
N LEU A 235 -4.01 -17.53 17.78
CA LEU A 235 -3.13 -18.14 16.80
C LEU A 235 -3.97 -18.60 15.59
N TRP A 236 -3.62 -19.68 14.91
CA TRP A 236 -4.30 -20.16 13.70
C TRP A 236 -4.11 -21.66 13.46
N ASP A 237 -5.02 -22.26 12.68
CA ASP A 237 -4.88 -23.61 12.13
C ASP A 237 -4.14 -23.63 10.79
N PHE A 238 -4.28 -22.56 9.99
CA PHE A 238 -3.69 -22.45 8.65
C PHE A 238 -3.20 -21.03 8.35
N ASP A 239 -2.05 -20.92 7.68
CA ASP A 239 -1.48 -19.67 7.18
C ASP A 239 -1.41 -19.71 5.65
N ALA A 240 -2.08 -18.75 5.00
CA ALA A 240 -2.06 -18.60 3.54
C ALA A 240 -0.66 -18.34 2.97
N ASN A 241 0.27 -17.85 3.80
CA ASN A 241 1.62 -17.42 3.47
C ASN A 241 1.66 -16.31 2.40
N ASP A 242 0.56 -15.57 2.19
CA ASP A 242 0.43 -14.57 1.13
C ASP A 242 1.42 -13.39 1.27
N TRP A 243 1.83 -13.05 2.50
CA TRP A 243 2.96 -12.17 2.80
C TRP A 243 4.27 -12.54 2.07
N GLN A 244 4.51 -13.84 1.82
CA GLN A 244 5.73 -14.33 1.15
C GLN A 244 5.83 -13.90 -0.31
N PHE A 245 4.75 -13.39 -0.92
CA PHE A 245 4.81 -12.74 -2.22
C PHE A 245 5.54 -11.39 -2.15
N GLY A 246 5.21 -10.54 -1.16
CA GLY A 246 5.89 -9.26 -0.93
C GLY A 246 7.35 -9.44 -0.52
N ALA A 247 7.66 -10.50 0.24
CA ALA A 247 9.02 -10.91 0.58
C ALA A 247 9.81 -11.51 -0.60
N GLY A 248 9.14 -11.86 -1.71
CA GLY A 248 9.76 -12.50 -2.88
C GLY A 248 10.16 -13.97 -2.69
N THR A 249 9.74 -14.62 -1.59
CA THR A 249 10.07 -16.01 -1.26
C THR A 249 9.06 -17.02 -1.84
N MET A 250 7.84 -16.58 -2.16
CA MET A 250 6.83 -17.40 -2.87
C MET A 250 6.23 -16.64 -4.06
N SER A 251 6.01 -17.33 -5.17
CA SER A 251 5.25 -16.79 -6.30
C SER A 251 3.74 -16.84 -6.04
N ALA A 252 2.97 -15.95 -6.68
CA ALA A 252 1.51 -15.92 -6.56
C ALA A 252 0.84 -17.27 -6.88
N ALA A 253 1.42 -18.08 -7.78
CA ALA A 253 0.93 -19.43 -8.08
C ALA A 253 1.09 -20.41 -6.90
N GLN A 254 2.10 -20.24 -6.05
CA GLN A 254 2.27 -21.02 -4.82
C GLN A 254 1.31 -20.53 -3.73
N ILE A 255 1.10 -19.22 -3.60
CA ILE A 255 0.09 -18.66 -2.67
C ILE A 255 -1.31 -19.20 -2.99
N LEU A 256 -1.71 -19.14 -4.27
CA LEU A 256 -2.98 -19.74 -4.74
C LEU A 256 -3.04 -21.26 -4.55
N GLY A 257 -1.88 -21.93 -4.48
CA GLY A 257 -1.72 -23.32 -4.07
C GLY A 257 -2.08 -23.52 -2.60
N ASN A 258 -1.48 -22.76 -1.68
CA ASN A 258 -1.77 -22.83 -0.24
C ASN A 258 -3.28 -22.65 0.05
N TYR A 259 -3.91 -21.62 -0.55
CA TYR A 259 -5.36 -21.43 -0.47
C TYR A 259 -6.14 -22.64 -1.05
N ALA A 260 -5.69 -23.22 -2.16
CA ALA A 260 -6.35 -24.39 -2.75
C ALA A 260 -6.22 -25.65 -1.88
N ASP A 261 -5.10 -25.84 -1.18
CA ASP A 261 -4.89 -26.96 -0.25
C ASP A 261 -5.75 -26.80 1.01
N PHE A 262 -5.86 -25.58 1.56
CA PHE A 262 -6.77 -25.27 2.67
C PHE A 262 -8.25 -25.53 2.30
N ILE A 263 -8.66 -25.06 1.13
CA ILE A 263 -9.99 -25.31 0.57
C ILE A 263 -10.20 -26.81 0.29
N GLY A 264 -9.15 -27.53 -0.12
CA GLY A 264 -9.14 -28.98 -0.30
C GLY A 264 -9.37 -29.74 1.01
N ASN A 265 -8.71 -29.33 2.09
CA ASN A 265 -8.92 -29.87 3.43
C ASN A 265 -10.36 -29.63 3.91
N ALA A 266 -10.85 -28.40 3.80
CA ALA A 266 -12.22 -28.04 4.17
C ALA A 266 -13.27 -28.86 3.41
N THR A 267 -13.17 -28.92 2.08
CA THR A 267 -14.09 -29.71 1.22
C THR A 267 -13.93 -31.23 1.37
N SER A 268 -12.85 -31.70 2.02
CA SER A 268 -12.66 -33.10 2.41
C SER A 268 -13.17 -33.44 3.82
N GLY A 269 -13.82 -32.48 4.50
CA GLY A 269 -14.40 -32.67 5.83
C GLY A 269 -13.42 -32.49 7.00
N ALA A 270 -12.23 -31.94 6.78
CA ALA A 270 -11.24 -31.73 7.85
C ALA A 270 -11.75 -30.80 8.98
N PHE A 271 -12.77 -30.00 8.70
CA PHE A 271 -13.38 -29.04 9.61
C PHE A 271 -14.88 -29.34 9.85
N ASP A 272 -15.33 -30.59 9.73
CA ASP A 272 -16.75 -30.96 9.93
C ASP A 272 -17.15 -31.15 11.41
N ASP A 273 -16.19 -31.34 12.31
CA ASP A 273 -16.40 -31.47 13.77
C ASP A 273 -15.95 -30.21 14.57
N ILE A 274 -15.10 -29.36 13.99
CA ILE A 274 -14.55 -28.12 14.57
C ILE A 274 -14.21 -27.14 13.44
N GLY A 275 -14.36 -25.84 13.65
CA GLY A 275 -14.02 -24.82 12.67
C GLY A 275 -12.55 -24.36 12.74
N ALA A 276 -12.08 -23.73 11.68
CA ALA A 276 -10.68 -23.32 11.52
C ALA A 276 -10.47 -21.81 11.72
N ILE A 277 -9.30 -21.40 12.21
CA ILE A 277 -8.80 -20.03 12.05
C ILE A 277 -7.79 -19.99 10.91
N LEU A 278 -8.03 -19.09 9.95
CA LEU A 278 -7.13 -18.78 8.86
C LEU A 278 -6.37 -17.47 9.17
N LEU A 279 -5.06 -17.48 8.90
CA LEU A 279 -4.21 -16.30 8.83
C LEU A 279 -4.01 -15.91 7.36
N THR A 280 -4.28 -14.63 7.09
CA THR A 280 -4.01 -13.88 5.85
C THR A 280 -3.50 -12.49 6.25
N HIS A 281 -3.12 -11.62 5.31
CA HIS A 281 -2.53 -10.32 5.65
C HIS A 281 -3.26 -9.14 5.00
N GLU A 282 -3.34 -8.02 5.73
CA GLU A 282 -3.74 -6.70 5.22
C GLU A 282 -2.47 -5.86 4.95
N LEU A 283 -1.55 -6.38 4.12
CA LEU A 283 -0.25 -5.75 3.85
C LEU A 283 -0.28 -4.78 2.67
N ASP A 284 -0.91 -5.20 1.57
CA ASP A 284 -0.83 -4.53 0.27
C ASP A 284 -1.96 -4.93 -0.69
N ASN A 285 -1.98 -4.35 -1.89
CA ASN A 285 -2.96 -4.71 -2.92
C ASN A 285 -2.90 -6.20 -3.32
N PHE A 286 -1.74 -6.88 -3.25
CA PHE A 286 -1.67 -8.29 -3.65
C PHE A 286 -2.34 -9.20 -2.62
N THR A 287 -1.99 -9.05 -1.35
CA THR A 287 -2.54 -9.83 -0.24
C THR A 287 -4.05 -9.62 -0.13
N MET A 288 -4.50 -8.36 -0.13
CA MET A 288 -5.93 -8.02 -0.09
C MET A 288 -6.70 -8.45 -1.35
N GLN A 289 -6.15 -8.28 -2.56
CA GLN A 289 -6.83 -8.78 -3.77
C GLN A 289 -6.85 -10.31 -3.83
N THR A 290 -5.83 -11.00 -3.29
CA THR A 290 -5.85 -12.46 -3.17
C THR A 290 -6.98 -12.92 -2.25
N ALA A 291 -7.19 -12.24 -1.12
CA ALA A 291 -8.32 -12.50 -0.23
C ALA A 291 -9.68 -12.29 -0.94
N ILE A 292 -9.84 -11.20 -1.71
CA ILE A 292 -11.01 -10.95 -2.57
C ILE A 292 -11.22 -12.10 -3.57
N ASP A 293 -10.18 -12.47 -4.33
CA ASP A 293 -10.25 -13.49 -5.38
C ASP A 293 -10.53 -14.90 -4.82
N GLN A 294 -10.07 -15.20 -3.59
CA GLN A 294 -10.29 -16.51 -2.95
C GLN A 294 -11.57 -16.58 -2.12
N TYR A 295 -12.14 -15.45 -1.68
CA TYR A 295 -13.36 -15.42 -0.86
C TYR A 295 -14.53 -16.25 -1.44
N PRO A 296 -14.88 -16.20 -2.75
CA PRO A 296 -15.94 -17.04 -3.31
C PRO A 296 -15.66 -18.55 -3.18
N ARG A 297 -14.39 -18.97 -3.19
CA ARG A 297 -14.00 -20.37 -3.02
C ARG A 297 -14.04 -20.78 -1.54
N LEU A 298 -13.58 -19.92 -0.63
CA LEU A 298 -13.71 -20.12 0.82
C LEU A 298 -15.19 -20.21 1.22
N SER A 299 -16.02 -19.30 0.72
CA SER A 299 -17.47 -19.25 0.94
C SER A 299 -18.22 -20.45 0.35
N SER A 300 -17.63 -21.16 -0.62
CA SER A 300 -18.13 -22.44 -1.13
C SER A 300 -17.66 -23.67 -0.32
N ALA A 301 -16.67 -23.51 0.57
CA ALA A 301 -16.02 -24.59 1.31
C ALA A 301 -16.39 -24.62 2.80
N PHE A 302 -16.65 -23.45 3.39
CA PHE A 302 -17.10 -23.29 4.77
C PHE A 302 -18.58 -22.90 4.81
N LYS A 303 -19.32 -23.37 5.82
CA LYS A 303 -20.75 -23.03 6.01
C LYS A 303 -20.91 -21.56 6.44
N HIS A 304 -19.94 -21.06 7.20
CA HIS A 304 -19.92 -19.71 7.76
C HIS A 304 -18.48 -19.16 7.70
N ILE A 305 -18.34 -17.90 7.29
CA ILE A 305 -17.09 -17.13 7.40
C ILE A 305 -17.40 -15.94 8.29
N VAL A 306 -16.66 -15.75 9.37
CA VAL A 306 -17.01 -14.80 10.43
C VAL A 306 -15.75 -14.25 11.12
N PRO A 307 -15.86 -13.13 11.88
CA PRO A 307 -14.85 -12.74 12.85
C PRO A 307 -14.67 -13.83 13.92
N ILE A 308 -13.45 -13.93 14.43
CA ILE A 308 -13.04 -14.90 15.46
C ILE A 308 -13.86 -14.69 16.73
N ALA A 309 -14.10 -13.45 17.20
CA ALA A 309 -15.02 -13.20 18.31
C ALA A 309 -16.43 -13.74 18.07
N THR A 310 -17.01 -13.61 16.88
CA THR A 310 -18.34 -14.17 16.58
C THR A 310 -18.32 -15.70 16.61
N ALA A 311 -17.30 -16.35 16.07
CA ALA A 311 -17.14 -17.81 16.15
C ALA A 311 -16.88 -18.33 17.59
N LEU A 312 -16.31 -17.49 18.46
CA LEU A 312 -16.17 -17.75 19.90
C LEU A 312 -17.38 -17.30 20.73
N ASN A 313 -18.43 -16.78 20.08
CA ASN A 313 -19.62 -16.19 20.71
C ASN A 313 -19.34 -15.00 21.67
N ILE A 314 -18.24 -14.27 21.44
CA ILE A 314 -17.82 -13.07 22.16
C ILE A 314 -18.52 -11.85 21.56
N THR A 315 -19.68 -11.48 22.12
CA THR A 315 -20.45 -10.30 21.67
C THR A 315 -19.83 -8.95 22.10
N GLN A 316 -18.79 -8.96 22.93
CA GLN A 316 -18.17 -7.78 23.57
C GLN A 316 -16.62 -7.84 23.51
N PRO A 317 -16.00 -7.73 22.32
CA PRO A 317 -14.55 -7.87 22.12
C PRO A 317 -13.72 -6.70 22.67
N TYR A 318 -14.36 -5.57 23.00
CA TYR A 318 -13.72 -4.38 23.57
C TYR A 318 -14.06 -4.20 25.05
N VAL A 319 -13.25 -3.44 25.79
CA VAL A 319 -13.56 -3.04 27.18
C VAL A 319 -14.85 -2.22 27.27
N GLU A 320 -15.12 -1.39 26.26
CA GLU A 320 -16.29 -0.54 26.16
C GLU A 320 -17.52 -1.30 25.69
N THR A 321 -18.66 -1.07 26.36
CA THR A 321 -19.90 -1.84 26.15
C THR A 321 -20.87 -1.22 25.13
N ASN A 322 -20.40 -0.29 24.29
CA ASN A 322 -21.22 0.41 23.29
C ASN A 322 -20.98 -0.06 21.85
N PHE A 323 -20.00 -0.93 21.64
CA PHE A 323 -19.89 -1.78 20.45
C PHE A 323 -20.57 -3.12 20.75
N THR A 324 -21.01 -3.86 19.74
CA THR A 324 -21.56 -5.22 19.92
C THR A 324 -21.35 -6.05 18.66
N MET A 325 -20.64 -7.17 18.80
CA MET A 325 -20.56 -8.20 17.76
C MET A 325 -21.84 -9.03 17.76
N GLN A 326 -22.28 -9.48 16.59
CA GLN A 326 -23.34 -10.49 16.51
C GLN A 326 -22.86 -11.80 17.16
N SER A 327 -23.73 -12.44 17.93
CA SER A 327 -23.52 -13.83 18.33
C SER A 327 -23.59 -14.76 17.12
N PHE A 328 -22.96 -15.92 17.20
CA PHE A 328 -23.03 -16.91 16.11
C PHE A 328 -24.48 -17.31 15.80
N ALA A 329 -25.29 -17.52 16.85
CA ALA A 329 -26.71 -17.86 16.72
C ALA A 329 -27.53 -16.81 15.96
N GLU A 330 -27.29 -15.51 16.21
CA GLU A 330 -27.95 -14.42 15.49
C GLU A 330 -27.52 -14.37 14.02
N LEU A 331 -26.23 -14.57 13.73
CA LEU A 331 -25.68 -14.57 12.38
C LEU A 331 -26.25 -15.73 11.53
N ILE A 332 -26.45 -16.91 12.12
CA ILE A 332 -27.07 -18.06 11.42
C ILE A 332 -28.61 -18.03 11.45
N GLY A 333 -29.23 -16.98 12.01
CA GLY A 333 -30.69 -16.81 12.03
C GLY A 333 -31.45 -17.72 12.98
N VAL A 334 -30.77 -18.35 13.95
CA VAL A 334 -31.41 -19.17 14.99
C VAL A 334 -31.97 -18.25 16.07
N ALA A 335 -33.29 -18.33 16.31
CA ALA A 335 -33.97 -17.46 17.26
C ALA A 335 -33.41 -17.62 18.69
N SER A 336 -32.81 -16.56 19.20
CA SER A 336 -32.18 -16.51 20.53
C SER A 336 -33.17 -16.96 21.62
N PRO A 337 -32.77 -17.86 22.55
CA PRO A 337 -33.63 -18.25 23.65
C PRO A 337 -33.95 -17.03 24.54
N PRO A 338 -35.20 -16.87 25.02
CA PRO A 338 -35.60 -15.68 25.74
C PRO A 338 -34.83 -15.54 27.06
N SER A 339 -34.19 -14.39 27.26
CA SER A 339 -33.45 -14.07 28.47
C SER A 339 -34.33 -14.23 29.73
N PRO A 340 -33.83 -14.84 30.81
CA PRO A 340 -34.61 -15.00 32.04
C PRO A 340 -34.99 -13.63 32.63
N PRO A 341 -36.19 -13.46 33.20
CA PRO A 341 -36.69 -12.18 33.65
C PRO A 341 -35.85 -11.62 34.82
N SER A 342 -35.47 -10.35 34.71
CA SER A 342 -34.67 -9.63 35.70
C SER A 342 -35.44 -9.41 37.01
N SER A 343 -35.21 -10.29 37.98
CA SER A 343 -35.82 -10.25 39.31
C SER A 343 -35.21 -9.13 40.18
N SER A 344 -35.71 -7.92 39.97
CA SER A 344 -35.34 -6.71 40.72
C SER A 344 -35.73 -6.80 42.20
N THR A 345 -34.84 -7.35 43.03
CA THR A 345 -35.01 -7.43 44.48
C THR A 345 -34.00 -6.53 45.18
N GLN A 346 -34.43 -5.34 45.58
CA GLN A 346 -33.59 -4.41 46.35
C GLN A 346 -33.36 -4.94 47.77
N THR A 347 -32.10 -5.12 48.17
CA THR A 347 -31.68 -5.05 49.58
C THR A 347 -30.36 -4.29 49.66
N ALA A 348 -30.20 -3.46 50.70
CA ALA A 348 -29.12 -2.48 50.77
C ALA A 348 -27.82 -3.05 51.36
N ALA A 349 -26.70 -2.39 51.05
CA ALA A 349 -25.42 -2.60 51.72
C ALA A 349 -25.48 -2.25 53.23
N PRO A 350 -24.53 -2.76 54.01
CA PRO A 350 -23.60 -1.80 54.64
C PRO A 350 -22.12 -2.16 54.47
N SER A 351 -21.26 -1.24 54.86
CA SER A 351 -19.81 -1.23 54.62
C SER A 351 -18.97 -1.92 55.71
N ALA A 352 -17.68 -2.12 55.40
CA ALA A 352 -16.49 -1.77 56.22
C ALA A 352 -15.47 -2.89 56.53
N SER A 353 -14.20 -2.58 56.21
CA SER A 353 -12.98 -2.81 57.00
C SER A 353 -12.60 -4.20 57.54
N GLY A 354 -11.43 -4.69 57.09
CA GLY A 354 -10.28 -4.78 58.01
C GLY A 354 -9.61 -6.14 58.27
N LEU A 355 -8.28 -6.16 58.04
CA LEU A 355 -7.22 -6.96 58.67
C LEU A 355 -7.18 -8.51 58.58
N ILE A 356 -6.09 -8.97 57.95
CA ILE A 356 -4.98 -9.78 58.54
C ILE A 356 -5.33 -10.95 59.49
N VAL A 357 -4.86 -12.16 59.14
CA VAL A 357 -4.04 -13.03 60.03
C VAL A 357 -3.26 -14.08 59.20
N SER A 358 -2.11 -14.54 59.72
CA SER A 358 -1.10 -15.33 58.98
C SER A 358 -1.01 -16.81 59.39
N LYS A 359 -0.46 -17.64 58.50
CA LYS A 359 0.31 -18.89 58.76
C LYS A 359 1.15 -19.18 57.50
N THR A 360 2.48 -19.36 57.45
CA THR A 360 3.57 -19.74 58.40
C THR A 360 3.98 -21.23 58.35
N LEU A 361 4.88 -21.53 57.40
CA LEU A 361 6.12 -22.34 57.48
C LEU A 361 6.15 -23.79 58.03
N SER A 362 6.68 -24.70 57.19
CA SER A 362 7.63 -25.79 57.51
C SER A 362 8.22 -26.34 56.18
N SER A 363 9.48 -26.05 55.79
CA SER A 363 10.70 -26.90 55.95
C SER A 363 10.70 -28.21 55.12
N SER A 364 11.82 -28.74 54.58
CA SER A 364 13.24 -28.63 54.97
C SER A 364 14.22 -29.19 53.89
N PHE A 365 15.49 -28.73 53.87
CA PHE A 365 16.74 -29.38 53.34
C PHE A 365 16.81 -29.84 51.85
N SER A 366 17.82 -29.52 51.02
CA SER A 366 19.31 -29.72 51.07
C SER A 366 19.76 -31.17 50.77
N ALA A 367 20.82 -31.46 49.99
CA ALA A 367 21.67 -30.62 49.12
C ALA A 367 22.56 -31.50 48.17
N ASP A 368 23.15 -30.85 47.16
CA ASP A 368 24.48 -31.09 46.52
C ASP A 368 24.94 -32.50 46.07
N SER A 369 25.34 -32.64 44.79
CA SER A 369 26.64 -33.24 44.39
C SER A 369 26.88 -33.28 42.87
N THR A 370 28.14 -33.02 42.47
CA THR A 370 28.77 -33.46 41.21
C THR A 370 30.08 -34.20 41.59
N PRO A 371 30.76 -35.00 40.71
CA PRO A 371 31.75 -34.40 39.79
C PRO A 371 32.20 -35.24 38.54
N THR A 372 33.23 -34.73 37.83
CA THR A 372 34.29 -35.42 37.04
C THR A 372 34.01 -36.11 35.68
N ILE A 373 34.29 -35.35 34.61
CA ILE A 373 35.47 -35.46 33.71
C ILE A 373 35.99 -36.86 33.31
N SER A 374 36.10 -37.08 31.99
CA SER A 374 37.26 -37.76 31.34
C SER A 374 37.35 -37.41 29.84
N ALA A 375 38.51 -37.57 29.21
CA ALA A 375 38.78 -37.25 27.79
C ALA A 375 39.79 -38.25 27.16
N VAL A 376 40.04 -38.17 25.83
CA VAL A 376 41.34 -38.35 25.11
C VAL A 376 41.20 -38.87 23.64
N ASN A 377 41.59 -37.98 22.70
CA ASN A 377 42.36 -38.14 21.43
C ASN A 377 42.05 -39.14 20.28
N HIS A 378 42.14 -38.58 19.05
CA HIS A 378 42.83 -39.10 17.83
C HIS A 378 42.19 -40.24 16.99
N ALA A 379 42.40 -40.36 15.66
CA ALA A 379 43.09 -39.51 14.65
C ALA A 379 42.54 -39.75 13.21
N ALA A 380 43.09 -39.08 12.19
CA ALA A 380 42.57 -38.99 10.81
C ALA A 380 43.34 -39.83 9.75
N SER A 381 42.73 -40.02 8.57
CA SER A 381 43.42 -40.31 7.29
C SER A 381 42.53 -40.05 6.04
N ALA A 382 43.13 -39.66 4.90
CA ALA A 382 42.50 -39.43 3.58
C ALA A 382 42.61 -40.69 2.66
N SER A 383 42.41 -40.74 1.31
CA SER A 383 42.39 -39.73 0.22
C SER A 383 41.89 -40.33 -1.14
N ALA A 384 41.90 -39.51 -2.22
CA ALA A 384 42.07 -39.85 -3.65
C ALA A 384 40.88 -40.41 -4.51
N THR A 385 40.86 -40.36 -5.87
CA THR A 385 40.85 -39.22 -6.87
C THR A 385 40.72 -39.74 -8.35
N SER A 386 40.54 -38.84 -9.35
CA SER A 386 40.63 -39.00 -10.85
C SER A 386 39.39 -39.52 -11.65
N GLY A 387 39.17 -39.24 -12.96
CA GLY A 387 39.79 -38.24 -13.87
C GLY A 387 39.56 -38.37 -15.42
N SER A 388 39.07 -37.30 -16.08
CA SER A 388 39.45 -36.69 -17.40
C SER A 388 39.40 -37.39 -18.80
N SER A 389 38.59 -36.84 -19.75
CA SER A 389 38.72 -36.82 -21.25
C SER A 389 37.69 -35.83 -21.90
N GLY A 390 37.62 -35.43 -23.19
CA GLY A 390 38.45 -35.53 -24.43
C GLY A 390 37.73 -36.18 -25.66
N SER A 391 37.73 -35.68 -26.92
CA SER A 391 38.16 -34.43 -27.61
C SER A 391 37.69 -34.39 -29.11
N THR A 392 38.10 -33.39 -29.93
CA THR A 392 38.01 -33.25 -31.44
C THR A 392 36.66 -32.94 -32.14
N THR A 393 36.57 -32.50 -33.43
CA THR A 393 36.94 -31.19 -34.09
C THR A 393 36.55 -31.17 -35.60
N GLU A 394 36.03 -30.04 -36.12
CA GLU A 394 36.19 -29.42 -37.49
C GLU A 394 34.90 -28.67 -37.94
N LEU A 395 34.86 -27.79 -38.96
CA LEU A 395 35.62 -26.56 -39.33
C LEU A 395 35.04 -26.00 -40.65
N LEU A 396 34.72 -24.68 -40.79
CA LEU A 396 34.87 -23.86 -42.05
C LEU A 396 34.24 -22.44 -42.00
N ASN A 397 35.11 -21.41 -41.95
CA ASN A 397 35.09 -20.06 -42.56
C ASN A 397 33.80 -19.21 -42.72
N GLY A 398 33.82 -17.93 -42.27
CA GLY A 398 32.73 -16.98 -42.61
C GLY A 398 32.78 -15.44 -42.36
N ARG A 399 33.85 -14.78 -41.88
CA ARG A 399 33.98 -13.29 -41.68
C ARG A 399 32.86 -12.61 -40.83
N VAL A 400 33.06 -12.34 -39.54
CA VAL A 400 33.80 -11.19 -38.96
C VAL A 400 33.23 -9.80 -39.29
N PHE A 401 32.51 -9.23 -38.32
CA PHE A 401 32.69 -7.86 -37.84
C PHE A 401 32.75 -7.94 -36.30
N GLY A 402 33.65 -7.19 -35.65
CA GLY A 402 33.96 -7.36 -34.23
C GLY A 402 33.31 -6.31 -33.32
N LEU A 403 32.77 -6.75 -32.19
CA LEU A 403 32.46 -5.90 -31.04
C LEU A 403 33.50 -6.19 -29.93
N VAL A 404 34.09 -5.15 -29.33
CA VAL A 404 35.13 -5.32 -28.31
C VAL A 404 34.48 -5.33 -26.93
N THR A 405 34.57 -6.48 -26.25
CA THR A 405 34.37 -6.56 -24.80
C THR A 405 35.71 -6.34 -24.09
N SER A 406 35.70 -5.59 -22.98
CA SER A 406 36.84 -5.48 -22.08
C SER A 406 36.41 -5.80 -20.66
N SER A 407 36.73 -7.00 -20.21
CA SER A 407 36.85 -7.28 -18.78
C SER A 407 38.11 -6.58 -18.25
N LEU A 408 38.08 -6.17 -16.98
CA LEU A 408 39.29 -5.88 -16.21
C LEU A 408 39.27 -6.66 -14.90
N ASP A 409 40.45 -7.15 -14.56
CA ASP A 409 40.70 -8.17 -13.55
C ASP A 409 40.92 -7.57 -12.14
N ARG A 410 40.71 -8.37 -11.10
CA ARG A 410 40.99 -8.00 -9.70
C ARG A 410 42.27 -8.67 -9.21
N SER A 411 43.41 -7.98 -9.32
CA SER A 411 44.56 -8.28 -8.46
C SER A 411 45.45 -7.08 -8.15
N ASN A 412 45.83 -7.00 -6.88
CA ASN A 412 47.02 -6.39 -6.27
C ASN A 412 47.38 -4.93 -6.60
N LEU A 413 47.18 -4.05 -5.60
CA LEU A 413 48.19 -3.05 -5.26
C LEU A 413 48.18 -2.76 -3.74
N ASP A 414 49.20 -3.24 -3.03
CA ASP A 414 49.43 -2.89 -1.63
C ASP A 414 50.16 -1.54 -1.53
N VAL A 415 49.64 -0.61 -0.72
CA VAL A 415 50.36 0.60 -0.26
C VAL A 415 50.01 0.84 1.22
N GLU A 416 51.00 1.30 1.99
CA GLU A 416 50.99 1.28 3.46
C GLU A 416 49.99 2.24 4.13
N LEU A 417 49.42 1.80 5.25
CA LEU A 417 48.77 2.69 6.22
C LEU A 417 49.78 3.24 7.22
N SER A 418 49.81 4.56 7.39
CA SER A 418 50.54 5.24 8.48
C SER A 418 49.62 6.25 9.17
N PRO A 419 49.54 6.26 10.52
CA PRO A 419 48.60 7.11 11.24
C PRO A 419 49.13 8.54 11.44
N ILE A 420 48.26 9.53 11.24
CA ILE A 420 48.46 10.92 11.68
C ILE A 420 47.26 11.33 12.53
N ALA A 421 47.52 12.06 13.63
CA ALA A 421 46.56 12.31 14.69
C ALA A 421 45.83 13.67 14.57
N SER A 422 44.64 13.72 15.16
CA SER A 422 43.98 14.89 15.76
C SER A 422 44.10 16.24 15.03
N GLY A 423 43.05 16.61 14.29
CA GLY A 423 42.79 17.98 13.87
C GLY A 423 41.29 18.21 13.70
N GLN A 424 40.77 19.35 14.16
CA GLN A 424 39.41 19.76 13.82
C GLN A 424 39.38 20.18 12.35
N ALA A 425 38.45 19.62 11.57
CA ALA A 425 38.18 20.05 10.20
C ALA A 425 36.72 20.55 10.11
N THR A 426 36.56 21.79 9.69
CA THR A 426 35.29 22.31 9.18
C THR A 426 34.90 21.54 7.93
N VAL A 427 33.61 21.19 7.78
CA VAL A 427 33.11 20.58 6.54
C VAL A 427 33.11 21.64 5.45
N ASP A 428 33.91 21.41 4.42
CA ASP A 428 33.95 22.25 3.22
C ASP A 428 32.86 21.82 2.23
N MET A 429 32.30 22.77 1.46
CA MET A 429 31.04 22.56 0.72
C MET A 429 31.21 22.57 -0.81
N ASP A 430 32.30 21.98 -1.30
CA ASP A 430 32.62 21.91 -2.73
C ASP A 430 32.16 20.60 -3.39
N ALA A 431 30.99 20.64 -4.05
CA ALA A 431 30.52 19.58 -4.94
C ALA A 431 29.60 20.06 -6.10
N CYS A 432 29.58 21.36 -6.41
CA CYS A 432 28.85 21.88 -7.57
C CYS A 432 29.76 21.97 -8.81
N VAL A 433 29.95 20.85 -9.51
CA VAL A 433 30.63 20.84 -10.82
C VAL A 433 29.69 21.41 -11.89
N ALA A 434 29.70 22.73 -12.04
CA ALA A 434 29.12 23.43 -13.18
C ALA A 434 30.23 23.70 -14.22
N ASP A 435 30.18 23.03 -15.38
CA ASP A 435 31.01 23.41 -16.53
C ASP A 435 30.48 24.72 -17.15
N ASP A 436 31.37 25.57 -17.66
CA ASP A 436 31.09 27.00 -17.94
C ASP A 436 29.85 27.21 -18.85
N GLY A 437 28.74 27.69 -18.27
CA GLY A 437 27.58 28.19 -19.02
C GLY A 437 26.20 28.05 -18.36
N ALA A 438 26.04 27.21 -17.34
CA ALA A 438 24.74 26.99 -16.69
C ALA A 438 24.41 28.06 -15.64
N THR A 439 23.25 28.72 -15.77
CA THR A 439 22.74 29.66 -14.75
C THR A 439 21.80 28.93 -13.78
N LEU A 440 22.35 28.43 -12.68
CA LEU A 440 21.58 27.81 -11.60
C LEU A 440 21.16 28.87 -10.58
N SER A 441 19.87 28.91 -10.21
CA SER A 441 19.39 29.68 -9.05
C SER A 441 18.96 28.72 -7.93
N VAL A 442 19.65 28.81 -6.80
CA VAL A 442 19.32 28.06 -5.56
C VAL A 442 18.89 29.07 -4.50
N SER A 443 17.75 28.82 -3.86
CA SER A 443 17.29 29.57 -2.69
C SER A 443 17.45 28.70 -1.45
N VAL A 444 18.46 29.01 -0.64
CA VAL A 444 18.73 28.33 0.64
C VAL A 444 18.12 29.17 1.77
N LEU A 445 17.34 28.55 2.65
CA LEU A 445 16.88 29.17 3.89
C LEU A 445 18.00 29.07 4.94
N ASP A 446 18.73 30.17 5.11
CA ASP A 446 19.82 30.27 6.09
C ASP A 446 19.27 30.30 7.53
N SER A 447 19.73 29.37 8.37
CA SER A 447 19.23 29.19 9.74
C SER A 447 20.22 29.80 10.74
N GLY A 448 20.05 31.10 10.98
CA GLY A 448 20.93 31.88 11.86
C GLY A 448 21.04 31.30 13.29
N PRO A 449 22.21 31.44 13.94
CA PRO A 449 22.50 30.77 15.21
C PRO A 449 21.67 31.32 16.38
N ALA A 450 21.25 30.41 17.26
CA ALA A 450 20.46 30.72 18.44
C ALA A 450 21.14 31.73 19.39
N ARG A 451 20.34 32.60 20.02
CA ARG A 451 20.79 33.48 21.11
C ARG A 451 20.06 33.15 22.41
N ASP A 452 20.85 32.86 23.44
CA ASP A 452 20.42 32.61 24.83
C ASP A 452 19.68 33.83 25.41
N PHE A 453 18.57 33.58 26.10
CA PHE A 453 17.88 34.55 26.93
C PHE A 453 17.33 33.88 28.20
N ARG A 454 17.89 34.25 29.34
CA ARG A 454 17.48 33.76 30.66
C ARG A 454 16.35 34.60 31.26
N SER A 455 15.29 33.91 31.65
CA SER A 455 14.32 34.18 32.72
C SER A 455 14.38 35.50 33.52
N ILE A 456 13.22 36.17 33.65
CA ILE A 456 12.53 36.55 34.92
C ILE A 456 11.14 37.20 34.62
N PRO A 457 10.11 37.14 35.51
CA PRO A 457 8.69 37.08 35.10
C PRO A 457 7.78 38.23 35.65
N ILE A 458 6.48 37.94 35.94
CA ILE A 458 5.40 38.74 36.64
C ILE A 458 4.41 39.46 35.68
N PRO A 459 3.04 39.51 35.91
CA PRO A 459 2.11 38.71 36.74
C PRO A 459 0.81 38.23 36.01
N LEU A 460 -0.17 37.71 36.78
CA LEU A 460 -1.59 37.46 36.43
C LEU A 460 -2.52 38.68 36.73
N LEU A 461 -3.81 38.55 36.34
CA LEU A 461 -5.04 39.36 36.61
C LEU A 461 -5.60 40.05 35.33
N SER A 462 -6.90 40.22 35.05
CA SER A 462 -8.21 39.58 35.34
C SER A 462 -9.31 40.61 35.00
N ASP A 463 -10.32 40.22 34.22
CA ASP A 463 -11.69 40.78 34.12
C ASP A 463 -12.00 42.27 33.81
N ASN A 464 -12.86 42.44 32.77
CA ASN A 464 -14.05 43.30 32.68
C ASN A 464 -14.04 44.78 33.18
N GLN A 465 -14.16 45.74 32.25
CA GLN A 465 -15.45 46.37 31.87
C GLN A 465 -15.30 47.46 30.77
N ALA A 466 -16.42 47.98 30.26
CA ALA A 466 -16.51 48.88 29.10
C ALA A 466 -16.67 50.37 29.47
N LEU A 467 -16.43 51.26 28.49
CA LEU A 467 -16.88 52.66 28.53
C LEU A 467 -17.12 53.23 27.11
N LEU A 468 -17.97 54.26 27.00
CA LEU A 468 -18.52 54.81 25.74
C LEU A 468 -18.33 56.33 25.65
N SER A 469 -18.03 56.86 24.46
CA SER A 469 -18.38 58.24 24.06
C SER A 469 -18.18 58.49 22.55
N GLY A 470 -19.20 59.02 21.85
CA GLY A 470 -19.11 59.56 20.48
C GLY A 470 -18.64 61.03 20.44
N PRO A 471 -18.96 61.86 19.39
CA PRO A 471 -20.37 62.05 18.99
C PRO A 471 -20.70 62.44 17.50
N ALA A 472 -22.01 62.39 17.17
CA ALA A 472 -22.79 63.39 16.40
C ALA A 472 -22.67 63.54 14.84
N VAL A 473 -23.70 63.99 14.08
CA VAL A 473 -25.19 64.13 14.26
C VAL A 473 -25.89 64.42 12.90
N GLN A 474 -27.13 63.92 12.69
CA GLN A 474 -28.34 64.59 12.08
C GLN A 474 -29.46 63.51 11.91
N HIS A 475 -30.60 63.57 12.62
CA HIS A 475 -31.88 64.28 12.31
C HIS A 475 -32.62 63.76 11.04
N MET A 476 -33.94 63.47 11.00
CA MET A 476 -35.11 63.51 11.95
C MET A 476 -36.30 62.75 11.26
N LYS A 477 -37.43 62.23 11.81
CA LYS A 477 -38.16 62.18 13.12
C LYS A 477 -38.44 60.67 13.47
N GLY A 478 -39.44 60.12 14.19
CA GLY A 478 -40.71 60.54 14.85
C GLY A 478 -41.98 60.38 13.98
N GLU A 479 -43.13 59.83 14.41
CA GLU A 479 -43.58 59.33 15.74
C GLU A 479 -44.70 58.25 15.69
N GLN A 480 -44.78 57.40 16.74
CA GLN A 480 -45.96 56.82 17.47
C GLN A 480 -47.23 56.31 16.73
N ALA A 481 -47.98 55.29 17.19
CA ALA A 481 -47.80 54.23 18.20
C ALA A 481 -48.98 53.21 18.11
N TYR A 482 -48.90 52.09 18.83
CA TYR A 482 -49.96 51.38 19.62
C TYR A 482 -49.75 49.86 19.69
N THR A 483 -50.28 49.24 20.76
CA THR A 483 -50.17 47.80 21.03
C THR A 483 -51.47 47.28 21.61
N LEU A 484 -52.00 46.17 21.06
CA LEU A 484 -52.50 45.00 21.82
C LEU A 484 -52.93 43.85 20.88
N ARG A 485 -53.26 42.69 21.46
CA ARG A 485 -53.23 41.38 20.80
C ARG A 485 -54.55 40.95 20.13
N GLY A 486 -54.42 40.46 18.90
CA GLY A 486 -54.73 39.07 18.55
C GLY A 486 -56.05 38.75 17.83
N THR A 487 -55.95 37.89 16.80
CA THR A 487 -56.81 36.70 16.56
C THR A 487 -56.14 35.80 15.50
N LYS A 488 -56.72 34.61 15.27
CA LYS A 488 -56.65 33.87 13.99
C LYS A 488 -57.41 34.66 12.87
N ASP A 489 -57.49 34.27 11.59
CA ASP A 489 -57.21 32.99 10.94
C ASP A 489 -56.87 33.13 9.43
N HIS A 490 -56.36 32.05 8.82
CA HIS A 490 -56.28 31.67 7.39
C HIS A 490 -56.00 32.66 6.23
N SER A 491 -55.16 32.19 5.29
CA SER A 491 -55.02 32.55 3.85
C SER A 491 -54.67 34.01 3.49
N ASP A 492 -53.59 34.29 2.76
CA ASP A 492 -53.46 33.86 1.35
C ASP A 492 -52.00 33.62 0.86
N HIS A 493 -51.82 33.05 -0.34
CA HIS A 493 -50.51 32.62 -0.87
C HIS A 493 -49.81 33.63 -1.81
N HIS A 494 -48.51 33.90 -1.58
CA HIS A 494 -47.65 34.63 -2.52
C HIS A 494 -47.17 33.76 -3.70
N PRO A 495 -46.97 34.32 -4.92
CA PRO A 495 -46.87 33.54 -6.17
C PRO A 495 -45.51 32.84 -6.42
N VAL A 496 -44.48 33.11 -5.63
CA VAL A 496 -43.09 32.65 -5.89
C VAL A 496 -42.95 31.12 -5.89
N VAL A 497 -43.71 30.41 -5.04
CA VAL A 497 -43.60 28.96 -4.85
C VAL A 497 -44.06 28.17 -6.09
N LYS A 498 -45.06 28.66 -6.83
CA LYS A 498 -45.57 27.97 -8.03
C LYS A 498 -44.55 27.93 -9.17
N THR A 499 -43.75 28.99 -9.33
CA THR A 499 -42.74 29.06 -10.39
C THR A 499 -41.60 28.06 -10.16
N MET A 500 -41.13 27.91 -8.92
CA MET A 500 -40.10 26.91 -8.60
C MET A 500 -40.59 25.47 -8.76
N LEU A 501 -41.80 25.13 -8.29
CA LEU A 501 -42.33 23.77 -8.46
C LEU A 501 -42.50 23.41 -9.95
N ALA A 502 -42.93 24.36 -10.80
CA ALA A 502 -43.04 24.14 -12.24
C ALA A 502 -41.69 23.81 -12.89
N SER A 503 -40.60 24.48 -12.50
CA SER A 503 -39.26 24.18 -12.98
C SER A 503 -38.76 22.80 -12.53
N PHE A 504 -38.93 22.43 -11.25
CA PHE A 504 -38.51 21.11 -10.77
C PHE A 504 -39.29 19.95 -11.39
N VAL A 505 -40.61 20.10 -11.56
CA VAL A 505 -41.44 19.10 -12.26
C VAL A 505 -41.05 19.01 -13.75
N SER A 506 -40.72 20.13 -14.40
CA SER A 506 -40.25 20.12 -15.79
C SER A 506 -38.91 19.41 -15.95
N LEU A 507 -37.97 19.60 -15.01
CA LEU A 507 -36.68 18.90 -15.01
C LEU A 507 -36.84 17.39 -14.75
N ALA A 508 -37.69 17.01 -13.80
CA ALA A 508 -37.99 15.61 -13.51
C ALA A 508 -38.67 14.89 -14.70
N ILE A 509 -39.61 15.56 -15.39
CA ILE A 509 -40.25 15.01 -16.59
C ILE A 509 -39.25 14.91 -17.76
N LEU A 510 -38.30 15.84 -17.89
CA LEU A 510 -37.26 15.76 -18.92
C LEU A 510 -36.24 14.64 -18.64
N ALA A 511 -35.89 14.41 -17.38
CA ALA A 511 -35.06 13.28 -16.96
C ALA A 511 -35.75 11.91 -17.20
N LEU A 512 -37.09 11.85 -17.05
CA LEU A 512 -37.91 10.69 -17.39
C LEU A 512 -38.22 10.55 -18.89
N ALA A 513 -37.74 11.47 -19.72
CA ALA A 513 -37.92 11.48 -21.18
C ALA A 513 -36.61 11.27 -21.97
N LEU A 514 -35.48 11.04 -21.28
CA LEU A 514 -34.29 10.48 -21.92
C LEU A 514 -34.60 9.02 -22.29
N PRO A 515 -34.48 8.60 -23.57
CA PRO A 515 -34.55 7.19 -23.91
C PRO A 515 -33.39 6.44 -23.24
N THR A 516 -33.72 5.57 -22.30
CA THR A 516 -32.79 4.59 -21.73
C THR A 516 -32.37 3.63 -22.84
N HIS A 517 -31.29 3.98 -23.53
CA HIS A 517 -30.70 3.13 -24.56
C HIS A 517 -30.22 1.84 -23.87
N ALA A 518 -30.75 0.70 -24.31
CA ALA A 518 -30.36 -0.58 -23.76
C ALA A 518 -28.90 -0.87 -24.16
N ILE A 519 -28.01 -0.92 -23.16
CA ILE A 519 -26.57 -1.15 -23.36
C ILE A 519 -26.38 -2.46 -24.12
N VAL A 520 -25.70 -2.39 -25.26
CA VAL A 520 -25.42 -3.56 -26.09
C VAL A 520 -24.21 -4.29 -25.53
N THR A 521 -24.47 -5.36 -24.78
CA THR A 521 -23.43 -6.16 -24.11
C THR A 521 -22.95 -7.31 -25.01
N CYS A 522 -21.80 -7.11 -25.64
CA CYS A 522 -21.08 -8.08 -26.47
C CYS A 522 -20.18 -8.98 -25.61
N ASN A 523 -20.78 -9.85 -24.80
CA ASN A 523 -20.07 -10.80 -23.94
C ASN A 523 -19.29 -11.84 -24.74
N VAL A 524 -17.97 -11.96 -24.50
CA VAL A 524 -17.04 -12.87 -25.21
C VAL A 524 -17.46 -14.34 -25.20
N LEU A 525 -18.19 -14.80 -24.18
CA LEU A 525 -18.67 -16.19 -24.09
C LEU A 525 -19.62 -16.53 -25.27
N ASN A 526 -20.40 -15.54 -25.74
CA ASN A 526 -21.28 -15.68 -26.90
C ASN A 526 -20.52 -15.74 -28.24
N TYR A 527 -19.20 -15.50 -28.23
CA TYR A 527 -18.33 -15.47 -29.40
C TYR A 527 -17.22 -16.52 -29.37
N GLY A 528 -17.30 -17.49 -28.44
CA GLY A 528 -16.39 -18.63 -28.33
C GLY A 528 -15.34 -18.53 -27.23
N GLY A 529 -15.40 -17.49 -26.37
CA GLY A 529 -14.54 -17.41 -25.19
C GLY A 529 -14.96 -18.42 -24.12
N VAL A 530 -13.99 -18.98 -23.39
CA VAL A 530 -14.24 -19.93 -22.29
C VAL A 530 -13.37 -19.54 -21.10
N ALA A 531 -13.96 -19.50 -19.90
CA ALA A 531 -13.27 -19.16 -18.65
C ALA A 531 -12.57 -20.38 -18.04
N ASP A 532 -11.73 -21.07 -18.81
CA ASP A 532 -11.06 -22.33 -18.44
C ASP A 532 -9.53 -22.22 -18.29
N ASN A 533 -8.98 -21.02 -18.52
CA ASN A 533 -7.55 -20.71 -18.67
C ASN A 533 -6.77 -21.64 -19.63
N LYS A 534 -7.43 -22.15 -20.69
CA LYS A 534 -6.87 -23.09 -21.67
C LYS A 534 -7.28 -22.77 -23.11
N THR A 535 -8.49 -22.26 -23.30
CA THR A 535 -9.03 -21.82 -24.58
C THR A 535 -8.62 -20.37 -24.83
N ASP A 536 -7.96 -20.09 -25.95
CA ASP A 536 -7.53 -18.74 -26.31
C ASP A 536 -8.73 -17.81 -26.55
N ILE A 537 -8.79 -16.72 -25.79
CA ILE A 537 -9.83 -15.69 -25.88
C ILE A 537 -9.61 -14.71 -27.05
N GLY A 538 -8.41 -14.63 -27.63
CA GLY A 538 -8.08 -13.67 -28.70
C GLY A 538 -9.02 -13.73 -29.93
N PRO A 539 -9.36 -14.93 -30.45
CA PRO A 539 -10.36 -15.11 -31.50
C PRO A 539 -11.77 -14.69 -31.06
N ALA A 540 -12.14 -14.90 -29.80
CA ALA A 540 -13.45 -14.54 -29.26
C ALA A 540 -13.60 -13.02 -29.06
N LEU A 541 -12.56 -12.33 -28.56
CA LEU A 541 -12.47 -10.87 -28.51
C LEU A 541 -12.62 -10.28 -29.92
N SER A 542 -11.85 -10.80 -30.88
CA SER A 542 -11.90 -10.39 -32.29
C SER A 542 -13.28 -10.60 -32.92
N ALA A 543 -13.94 -11.72 -32.61
CA ALA A 543 -15.28 -12.05 -33.08
C ALA A 543 -16.36 -11.19 -32.42
N ALA A 544 -16.27 -10.91 -31.11
CA ALA A 544 -17.20 -10.02 -30.39
C ALA A 544 -17.13 -8.58 -30.94
N TRP A 545 -15.91 -8.05 -31.08
CA TRP A 545 -15.65 -6.76 -31.73
C TRP A 545 -16.30 -6.68 -33.12
N THR A 546 -15.95 -7.61 -34.00
CA THR A 546 -16.37 -7.57 -35.42
C THR A 546 -17.86 -7.83 -35.62
N LYS A 547 -18.46 -8.77 -34.86
CA LYS A 547 -19.83 -9.25 -35.09
C LYS A 547 -20.89 -8.55 -34.22
N CYS A 548 -20.48 -7.89 -33.14
CA CYS A 548 -21.41 -7.30 -32.17
C CYS A 548 -21.13 -5.83 -31.86
N VAL A 549 -19.87 -5.45 -31.60
CA VAL A 549 -19.55 -4.06 -31.24
C VAL A 549 -19.68 -3.15 -32.47
N ILE A 550 -18.94 -3.41 -33.56
CA ILE A 550 -18.98 -2.57 -34.78
C ILE A 550 -20.41 -2.35 -35.30
N PRO A 551 -21.30 -3.38 -35.42
CA PRO A 551 -22.66 -3.17 -35.95
C PRO A 551 -23.62 -2.42 -35.01
N ASN A 552 -23.22 -2.17 -33.75
CA ASN A 552 -24.08 -1.52 -32.76
C ASN A 552 -23.60 -0.16 -32.27
N VAL A 553 -22.36 0.24 -32.55
CA VAL A 553 -21.92 1.63 -32.35
C VAL A 553 -22.77 2.57 -33.22
N LYS A 554 -23.70 3.27 -32.55
CA LYS A 554 -24.71 4.16 -33.17
C LYS A 554 -24.77 5.54 -32.49
N THR A 555 -24.06 5.71 -31.38
CA THR A 555 -24.01 6.92 -30.55
C THR A 555 -22.57 7.38 -30.35
N THR A 556 -22.37 8.47 -29.61
CA THR A 556 -21.06 8.99 -29.20
C THR A 556 -20.77 8.72 -27.72
N VAL A 557 -21.45 7.75 -27.11
CA VAL A 557 -21.32 7.42 -25.67
C VAL A 557 -20.65 6.05 -25.58
N ALA A 558 -19.41 6.00 -25.08
CA ALA A 558 -18.60 4.78 -25.09
C ALA A 558 -19.25 3.62 -24.28
N THR A 559 -20.06 3.92 -23.27
CA THR A 559 -20.75 2.91 -22.45
C THR A 559 -21.99 2.29 -23.10
N ASP A 560 -22.51 2.82 -24.21
CA ASP A 560 -23.72 2.28 -24.87
C ASP A 560 -23.46 0.91 -25.53
N VAL A 561 -22.20 0.60 -25.86
CA VAL A 561 -21.78 -0.66 -26.48
C VAL A 561 -20.55 -1.19 -25.75
N GLN A 562 -20.73 -2.30 -25.03
CA GLN A 562 -19.71 -2.89 -24.17
C GLN A 562 -19.26 -4.24 -24.73
N LEU A 563 -17.97 -4.40 -25.02
CA LEU A 563 -17.34 -5.71 -25.13
C LEU A 563 -17.05 -6.19 -23.70
N LEU A 564 -17.72 -7.26 -23.28
CA LEU A 564 -17.61 -7.76 -21.90
C LEU A 564 -16.76 -9.02 -21.86
N VAL A 565 -15.64 -8.96 -21.12
CA VAL A 565 -14.97 -10.14 -20.56
C VAL A 565 -15.51 -10.30 -19.13
N PRO A 566 -16.43 -11.25 -18.86
CA PRO A 566 -17.02 -11.43 -17.54
C PRO A 566 -16.00 -12.03 -16.55
N ALA A 567 -16.34 -12.07 -15.26
CA ALA A 567 -15.51 -12.71 -14.24
C ALA A 567 -15.16 -14.18 -14.58
N GLY A 568 -13.92 -14.57 -14.29
CA GLY A 568 -13.34 -15.87 -14.65
C GLY A 568 -11.91 -15.74 -15.20
N SER A 569 -11.23 -16.87 -15.44
CA SER A 569 -9.85 -16.92 -15.91
C SER A 569 -9.76 -17.32 -17.38
N PHE A 570 -9.14 -16.49 -18.21
CA PHE A 570 -9.05 -16.67 -19.66
C PHE A 570 -7.60 -16.70 -20.14
N LEU A 571 -7.28 -17.60 -21.06
CA LEU A 571 -5.98 -17.61 -21.74
C LEU A 571 -6.00 -16.57 -22.86
N LEU A 572 -5.00 -15.70 -22.92
CA LEU A 572 -4.77 -14.76 -24.04
C LEU A 572 -3.48 -15.17 -24.77
N ALA A 573 -3.62 -16.04 -25.77
CA ALA A 573 -2.49 -16.64 -26.51
C ALA A 573 -2.25 -16.01 -27.88
N SER A 574 -3.16 -15.17 -28.38
CA SER A 574 -3.00 -14.45 -29.65
C SER A 574 -3.20 -12.93 -29.52
N ASN A 575 -2.56 -12.19 -30.43
CA ASN A 575 -2.67 -10.74 -30.52
C ASN A 575 -4.05 -10.31 -31.05
N VAL A 576 -4.68 -9.32 -30.41
CA VAL A 576 -5.97 -8.75 -30.81
C VAL A 576 -5.79 -7.30 -31.28
N LEU A 577 -6.40 -6.97 -32.43
CA LEU A 577 -6.32 -5.64 -33.04
C LEU A 577 -7.70 -5.00 -33.22
N PHE A 578 -7.96 -3.93 -32.48
CA PHE A 578 -9.12 -3.05 -32.59
C PHE A 578 -8.77 -1.81 -33.45
N ASN A 579 -8.76 -1.97 -34.79
CA ASN A 579 -8.47 -0.87 -35.72
C ASN A 579 -9.73 -0.09 -36.15
N HIS A 580 -9.58 1.22 -36.38
CA HIS A 580 -10.65 2.18 -36.73
C HIS A 580 -11.82 2.18 -35.73
N ALA A 581 -11.49 2.05 -34.45
CA ALA A 581 -12.43 1.77 -33.38
C ALA A 581 -12.89 3.07 -32.69
N ALA A 582 -14.19 3.27 -32.48
CA ALA A 582 -14.70 4.46 -31.80
C ALA A 582 -15.99 4.23 -31.01
N ASN A 583 -16.21 5.04 -29.97
CA ASN A 583 -17.43 5.09 -29.15
C ASN A 583 -17.87 3.72 -28.57
N TRP A 584 -16.97 3.01 -27.89
CA TRP A 584 -17.29 1.73 -27.22
C TRP A 584 -16.41 1.48 -25.99
N ASN A 585 -16.82 0.54 -25.14
CA ASN A 585 -16.13 0.15 -23.91
C ASN A 585 -15.62 -1.31 -23.98
N LEU A 586 -14.36 -1.57 -23.62
CA LEU A 586 -13.91 -2.90 -23.20
C LEU A 586 -14.02 -3.01 -21.67
N HIS A 587 -15.04 -3.72 -21.19
CA HIS A 587 -15.15 -4.02 -19.76
C HIS A 587 -14.50 -5.36 -19.43
N LEU A 588 -13.45 -5.30 -18.60
CA LEU A 588 -12.66 -6.44 -18.16
C LEU A 588 -12.99 -6.77 -16.70
N ALA A 589 -14.00 -7.62 -16.46
CA ALA A 589 -14.32 -8.15 -15.14
C ALA A 589 -13.61 -9.49 -14.82
N GLY A 590 -13.05 -10.16 -15.84
CA GLY A 590 -12.25 -11.38 -15.71
C GLY A 590 -10.74 -11.14 -15.76
N ASN A 591 -9.98 -12.19 -15.46
CA ASN A 591 -8.52 -12.17 -15.48
C ASN A 591 -7.97 -12.81 -16.76
N LEU A 592 -7.09 -12.11 -17.47
CA LEU A 592 -6.39 -12.58 -18.67
C LEU A 592 -4.99 -13.08 -18.32
N TYR A 593 -4.60 -14.26 -18.80
CA TYR A 593 -3.28 -14.84 -18.57
C TYR A 593 -2.56 -15.06 -19.89
N LEU A 594 -1.33 -14.55 -20.02
CA LEU A 594 -0.46 -14.86 -21.16
C LEU A 594 0.19 -16.23 -20.98
N PRO A 595 0.23 -17.09 -22.01
CA PRO A 595 1.12 -18.25 -22.01
C PRO A 595 2.58 -17.80 -22.07
N PHE A 596 3.50 -18.73 -21.84
CA PHE A 596 4.86 -18.59 -22.35
C PHE A 596 4.95 -19.32 -23.70
N ASP A 597 5.07 -18.55 -24.78
CA ASP A 597 5.48 -19.00 -26.11
C ASP A 597 6.61 -18.08 -26.60
N PRO A 598 7.83 -18.59 -26.88
CA PRO A 598 8.96 -17.78 -27.35
C PRO A 598 8.76 -17.17 -28.75
N ASN A 599 7.73 -17.59 -29.49
CA ASN A 599 7.35 -17.03 -30.80
C ASN A 599 6.29 -15.92 -30.69
N LEU A 600 5.59 -15.82 -29.56
CA LEU A 600 4.61 -14.77 -29.30
C LEU A 600 5.33 -13.44 -29.09
N GLY A 601 4.86 -12.40 -29.78
CA GLY A 601 5.50 -11.09 -29.82
C GLY A 601 4.53 -9.97 -30.19
N GLY A 602 5.04 -8.82 -30.60
CA GLY A 602 4.20 -7.67 -30.96
C GLY A 602 3.58 -6.99 -29.73
N THR A 603 2.25 -6.92 -29.66
CA THR A 603 1.45 -6.41 -28.52
C THR A 603 0.18 -7.24 -28.36
N MET A 604 -0.21 -7.60 -27.13
CA MET A 604 -1.34 -8.52 -26.92
C MET A 604 -2.70 -7.91 -27.22
N LEU A 605 -3.01 -6.73 -26.67
CA LEU A 605 -4.22 -5.98 -26.99
C LEU A 605 -3.82 -4.63 -27.60
N GLN A 606 -4.15 -4.41 -28.87
CA GLN A 606 -3.81 -3.19 -29.59
C GLN A 606 -5.05 -2.48 -30.15
N TRP A 607 -5.15 -1.18 -29.89
CA TRP A 607 -6.06 -0.25 -30.56
C TRP A 607 -5.28 0.57 -31.60
N GLN A 608 -5.89 0.81 -32.76
CA GLN A 608 -5.33 1.65 -33.82
C GLN A 608 -6.37 2.61 -34.38
N ASN A 609 -5.96 3.84 -34.70
CA ASN A 609 -6.78 4.86 -35.34
C ASN A 609 -8.12 5.06 -34.60
N CYS A 610 -8.05 5.23 -33.27
CA CYS A 610 -9.21 5.11 -32.39
C CYS A 610 -9.65 6.43 -31.73
N ASN A 611 -10.92 6.52 -31.33
CA ASN A 611 -11.46 7.73 -30.69
C ASN A 611 -12.59 7.43 -29.69
N ASN A 612 -12.56 8.03 -28.50
CA ASN A 612 -13.63 7.88 -27.48
C ASN A 612 -13.82 6.40 -27.09
N ILE A 613 -12.79 5.86 -26.45
CA ILE A 613 -12.71 4.46 -26.02
C ILE A 613 -12.64 4.42 -24.50
N LEU A 614 -13.47 3.60 -23.87
CA LEU A 614 -13.28 3.24 -22.46
C LEU A 614 -12.66 1.84 -22.38
N VAL A 615 -11.73 1.64 -21.45
CA VAL A 615 -11.23 0.33 -21.04
C VAL A 615 -11.24 0.32 -19.51
N ASN A 616 -12.18 -0.41 -18.91
CA ASN A 616 -12.38 -0.41 -17.44
C ASN A 616 -12.59 -1.81 -16.86
N GLY A 617 -12.27 -2.02 -15.58
CA GLY A 617 -12.36 -3.32 -14.90
C GLY A 617 -13.07 -3.33 -13.55
N PRO A 618 -12.91 -4.42 -12.77
CA PRO A 618 -11.73 -4.57 -11.88
C PRO A 618 -10.65 -5.59 -12.32
N GLY A 619 -10.86 -6.31 -13.43
CA GLY A 619 -10.06 -7.47 -13.83
C GLY A 619 -8.59 -7.18 -14.19
N SER A 620 -7.76 -8.22 -14.09
CA SER A 620 -6.30 -8.13 -14.22
C SER A 620 -5.74 -8.79 -15.48
N ILE A 621 -4.55 -8.36 -15.91
CA ILE A 621 -3.80 -8.97 -17.02
C ILE A 621 -2.44 -9.45 -16.51
N PHE A 622 -2.22 -10.77 -16.54
CA PHE A 622 -1.01 -11.45 -16.08
C PHE A 622 -0.08 -11.77 -17.25
N GLY A 623 0.99 -11.00 -17.39
CA GLY A 623 1.89 -11.01 -18.53
C GLY A 623 2.92 -12.15 -18.58
N ASN A 624 3.16 -12.86 -17.47
CA ASN A 624 4.07 -14.02 -17.43
C ASN A 624 5.54 -13.66 -17.81
N GLY A 625 5.91 -12.39 -17.66
CA GLY A 625 7.16 -11.79 -18.12
C GLY A 625 8.43 -12.40 -17.54
N LEU A 626 8.39 -12.93 -16.31
CA LEU A 626 9.45 -13.76 -15.71
C LEU A 626 9.92 -14.90 -16.62
N ARG A 627 9.00 -15.54 -17.35
CA ARG A 627 9.36 -16.61 -18.30
C ARG A 627 9.95 -16.07 -19.61
N TYR A 628 9.62 -14.84 -19.97
CA TYR A 628 10.19 -14.13 -21.10
C TYR A 628 11.50 -13.40 -20.80
N ARG A 629 11.87 -13.24 -19.52
CA ARG A 629 13.11 -12.62 -19.02
C ARG A 629 13.76 -13.52 -17.95
N PRO A 630 14.05 -14.81 -18.23
CA PRO A 630 14.57 -15.71 -17.21
C PRO A 630 15.92 -15.20 -16.68
N ASN A 631 16.09 -15.21 -15.36
CA ASN A 631 17.22 -14.58 -14.66
C ASN A 631 17.42 -13.08 -14.98
N ASN A 632 16.34 -12.36 -15.32
CA ASN A 632 16.33 -10.96 -15.77
C ASN A 632 17.13 -10.70 -17.08
N ASP A 633 17.49 -11.73 -17.84
CA ASP A 633 18.19 -11.57 -19.12
C ASP A 633 17.23 -11.20 -20.26
N LEU A 634 17.35 -9.96 -20.72
CA LEU A 634 16.53 -9.38 -21.80
C LEU A 634 16.88 -9.90 -23.20
N THR A 635 18.03 -10.57 -23.35
CA THR A 635 18.59 -11.01 -24.65
C THR A 635 18.05 -12.36 -25.10
N ILE A 636 17.50 -13.17 -24.19
CA ILE A 636 17.01 -14.53 -24.48
C ILE A 636 15.72 -14.50 -25.31
N HIS A 637 14.80 -13.57 -25.04
CA HIS A 637 13.58 -13.36 -25.83
C HIS A 637 13.41 -11.89 -26.23
N PRO A 638 14.16 -11.38 -27.22
CA PRO A 638 14.13 -9.97 -27.60
C PRO A 638 12.85 -9.56 -28.35
N GLY A 639 12.13 -10.52 -28.95
CA GLY A 639 10.88 -10.31 -29.68
C GLY A 639 9.59 -10.30 -28.83
N ARG A 640 9.71 -10.51 -27.51
CA ARG A 640 8.61 -10.68 -26.55
C ARG A 640 7.56 -9.54 -26.57
N PRO A 641 6.28 -9.81 -26.25
CA PRO A 641 5.18 -8.88 -26.49
C PRO A 641 5.12 -7.75 -25.45
N ARG A 642 4.39 -6.67 -25.80
CA ARG A 642 3.85 -5.69 -24.83
C ARG A 642 2.44 -6.12 -24.44
N LEU A 643 1.89 -5.65 -23.32
CA LEU A 643 0.48 -5.90 -22.98
C LEU A 643 -0.47 -5.03 -23.81
N LEU A 644 -0.50 -3.72 -23.55
CA LEU A 644 -1.47 -2.78 -24.14
C LEU A 644 -0.80 -1.75 -25.04
N ARG A 645 -1.40 -1.47 -26.20
CA ARG A 645 -0.99 -0.34 -27.07
C ARG A 645 -2.17 0.38 -27.71
N PHE A 646 -2.16 1.69 -27.65
CA PHE A 646 -3.08 2.59 -28.32
C PHE A 646 -2.28 3.45 -29.30
N GLN A 647 -2.57 3.37 -30.60
CA GLN A 647 -1.80 4.03 -31.66
C GLN A 647 -2.69 4.94 -32.49
N ALA A 648 -2.33 6.23 -32.59
CA ALA A 648 -3.18 7.27 -33.19
C ALA A 648 -4.59 7.23 -32.57
N CYS A 649 -4.62 7.30 -31.25
CA CYS A 649 -5.80 7.09 -30.41
C CYS A 649 -6.05 8.31 -29.53
N ASN A 650 -7.27 8.84 -29.58
CA ASN A 650 -7.64 10.08 -28.90
C ASN A 650 -8.85 9.87 -27.99
N ASN A 651 -8.95 10.64 -26.90
CA ASN A 651 -10.05 10.52 -25.94
C ASN A 651 -10.22 9.07 -25.42
N VAL A 652 -9.12 8.39 -25.11
CA VAL A 652 -9.12 7.07 -24.46
C VAL A 652 -9.11 7.25 -22.95
N GLU A 653 -10.01 6.56 -22.24
CA GLU A 653 -9.98 6.42 -20.78
C GLU A 653 -9.59 4.98 -20.43
N LEU A 654 -8.53 4.82 -19.63
CA LEU A 654 -7.99 3.54 -19.17
C LEU A 654 -7.97 3.53 -17.64
N THR A 655 -8.78 2.67 -17.02
CA THR A 655 -9.03 2.74 -15.57
C THR A 655 -9.37 1.38 -14.96
N GLN A 656 -9.27 1.25 -13.63
CA GLN A 656 -9.81 0.11 -12.86
C GLN A 656 -9.31 -1.27 -13.34
N ILE A 657 -8.09 -1.39 -13.86
CA ILE A 657 -7.46 -2.69 -14.18
C ILE A 657 -6.05 -2.75 -13.61
N THR A 658 -5.59 -3.96 -13.26
CA THR A 658 -4.22 -4.20 -12.78
C THR A 658 -3.40 -4.98 -13.80
N LEU A 659 -2.16 -4.53 -14.04
CA LEU A 659 -1.25 -5.16 -15.01
C LEU A 659 -0.06 -5.78 -14.27
N PHE A 660 0.05 -7.10 -14.34
CA PHE A 660 1.12 -7.86 -13.70
C PHE A 660 2.15 -8.31 -14.73
N ASP A 661 3.43 -8.08 -14.45
CA ASP A 661 4.59 -8.70 -15.10
C ASP A 661 4.47 -8.82 -16.63
N SER A 662 4.28 -7.69 -17.32
CA SER A 662 4.35 -7.66 -18.79
C SER A 662 5.68 -8.22 -19.28
N PRO A 663 5.75 -9.00 -20.38
CA PRO A 663 7.02 -9.42 -20.95
C PRO A 663 7.93 -8.25 -21.35
N LYS A 664 7.34 -7.14 -21.78
CA LYS A 664 8.03 -5.87 -22.09
C LYS A 664 7.25 -4.70 -21.46
N PHE A 665 6.97 -3.63 -22.21
CA PHE A 665 6.19 -2.48 -21.75
C PHE A 665 4.74 -2.89 -21.39
N HIS A 666 4.14 -2.23 -20.41
CA HIS A 666 2.77 -2.50 -19.95
C HIS A 666 1.73 -1.73 -20.78
N VAL A 667 1.84 -0.40 -20.83
CA VAL A 667 0.93 0.48 -21.57
C VAL A 667 1.72 1.43 -22.46
N ALA A 668 1.36 1.47 -23.75
CA ALA A 668 1.92 2.42 -24.70
C ALA A 668 0.79 3.22 -25.39
N MET A 669 0.68 4.53 -25.11
CA MET A 669 -0.46 5.40 -25.44
C MET A 669 -0.03 6.56 -26.33
N PHE A 670 -0.46 6.57 -27.60
CA PHE A 670 -0.03 7.56 -28.60
C PHE A 670 -1.22 8.27 -29.27
N GLY A 671 -1.39 9.54 -28.93
CA GLY A 671 -2.44 10.44 -29.42
C GLY A 671 -2.92 11.40 -28.32
N ASP A 672 -4.05 12.08 -28.54
CA ASP A 672 -4.40 13.29 -27.79
C ASP A 672 -5.61 13.12 -26.85
N ASN A 673 -5.61 13.83 -25.73
CA ASN A 673 -6.71 13.88 -24.75
C ASN A 673 -7.00 12.55 -24.04
N ASN A 674 -5.98 11.71 -23.83
CA ASN A 674 -6.15 10.41 -23.15
C ASN A 674 -5.95 10.54 -21.63
N LEU A 675 -6.69 9.71 -20.90
CA LEU A 675 -6.80 9.69 -19.44
C LEU A 675 -6.44 8.28 -18.91
N ILE A 676 -5.55 8.22 -17.92
CA ILE A 676 -5.18 6.97 -17.24
C ILE A 676 -5.25 7.17 -15.72
N HIS A 677 -6.03 6.36 -15.01
CA HIS A 677 -6.19 6.53 -13.56
C HIS A 677 -6.73 5.30 -12.84
N ASN A 678 -6.62 5.24 -11.51
CA ASN A 678 -7.12 4.13 -10.69
C ASN A 678 -6.54 2.76 -11.12
N MET A 679 -5.22 2.68 -11.28
CA MET A 679 -4.54 1.50 -11.80
C MET A 679 -3.30 1.13 -10.99
N ALA A 680 -2.99 -0.16 -10.98
CA ALA A 680 -1.72 -0.68 -10.47
C ALA A 680 -0.95 -1.42 -11.58
N ILE A 681 0.37 -1.23 -11.58
CA ILE A 681 1.33 -2.02 -12.36
C ILE A 681 2.29 -2.70 -11.38
N ARG A 682 2.53 -4.00 -11.56
CA ARG A 682 3.33 -4.84 -10.67
C ARG A 682 4.20 -5.80 -11.47
N ALA A 683 5.47 -5.48 -11.66
CA ALA A 683 6.45 -6.27 -12.41
C ALA A 683 7.79 -6.40 -11.67
N THR A 684 8.66 -7.29 -12.16
CA THR A 684 10.00 -7.50 -11.59
C THR A 684 10.95 -6.33 -11.86
N PHE A 685 11.90 -6.12 -10.95
CA PHE A 685 12.96 -5.12 -11.10
C PHE A 685 13.97 -5.50 -12.20
N VAL A 686 13.61 -5.17 -13.43
CA VAL A 686 14.45 -5.29 -14.64
C VAL A 686 13.97 -4.33 -15.73
N GLY A 687 14.89 -3.84 -16.55
CA GLY A 687 14.62 -2.92 -17.66
C GLY A 687 13.67 -3.47 -18.75
N GLU A 688 13.19 -2.57 -19.59
CA GLU A 688 12.13 -2.76 -20.58
C GLU A 688 10.77 -3.22 -19.99
N THR A 689 10.52 -2.97 -18.70
CA THR A 689 9.23 -3.21 -18.01
C THR A 689 8.41 -1.92 -17.83
N ASP A 690 8.62 -0.95 -18.70
CA ASP A 690 8.03 0.40 -18.71
C ASP A 690 6.53 0.36 -18.42
N GLY A 691 6.06 1.26 -17.54
CA GLY A 691 4.67 1.33 -17.08
C GLY A 691 3.76 2.01 -18.12
N TYR A 692 3.95 3.33 -18.29
CA TYR A 692 3.16 4.17 -19.19
C TYR A 692 4.07 4.95 -20.17
N ASP A 693 4.29 4.41 -21.37
CA ASP A 693 4.89 5.14 -22.50
C ASP A 693 3.81 6.04 -23.12
N ILE A 694 3.94 7.37 -23.06
CA ILE A 694 2.91 8.30 -23.56
C ILE A 694 3.48 9.39 -24.49
N SER A 695 2.85 9.60 -25.65
CA SER A 695 3.06 10.79 -26.49
C SER A 695 1.76 11.31 -27.11
N GLY A 696 1.77 12.59 -27.52
CA GLY A 696 0.59 13.36 -27.93
C GLY A 696 0.22 14.46 -26.93
N ASN A 697 -0.81 15.24 -27.26
CA ASN A 697 -1.22 16.50 -26.62
C ASN A 697 -2.35 16.29 -25.58
N ASN A 698 -2.32 17.05 -24.47
CA ASN A 698 -3.35 17.05 -23.42
C ASN A 698 -3.60 15.67 -22.78
N ASN A 699 -2.54 14.88 -22.56
CA ASN A 699 -2.64 13.57 -21.90
C ASN A 699 -2.50 13.70 -20.38
N TYR A 700 -3.28 12.94 -19.61
CA TYR A 700 -3.35 13.03 -18.15
C TYR A 700 -3.29 11.65 -17.48
N ILE A 701 -2.37 11.48 -16.52
CA ILE A 701 -2.30 10.32 -15.62
C ILE A 701 -2.59 10.78 -14.19
N HIS A 702 -3.40 10.05 -13.42
CA HIS A 702 -3.45 10.27 -11.96
C HIS A 702 -3.86 9.07 -11.13
N ASP A 703 -3.51 9.08 -9.83
CA ASP A 703 -3.91 8.03 -8.88
C ASP A 703 -3.51 6.62 -9.36
N VAL A 704 -2.22 6.44 -9.68
CA VAL A 704 -1.64 5.17 -10.14
C VAL A 704 -0.40 4.78 -9.34
N SER A 705 -0.21 3.47 -9.17
CA SER A 705 0.92 2.88 -8.45
C SER A 705 1.69 1.91 -9.34
N VAL A 706 2.98 2.15 -9.55
CA VAL A 706 3.83 1.36 -10.44
C VAL A 706 5.04 0.80 -9.70
N GLN A 707 5.12 -0.54 -9.72
CA GLN A 707 6.32 -1.30 -9.38
C GLN A 707 6.79 -2.03 -10.64
N ASN A 708 8.05 -1.85 -11.03
CA ASN A 708 8.63 -2.49 -12.20
C ASN A 708 10.17 -2.56 -12.05
N GLY A 709 10.94 -2.25 -13.09
CA GLY A 709 12.36 -1.89 -13.01
C GLY A 709 12.83 -1.02 -14.17
N ASP A 710 11.93 -0.20 -14.71
CA ASP A 710 12.18 0.79 -15.75
C ASP A 710 11.22 1.97 -15.54
N GLU A 711 10.80 2.68 -16.59
CA GLU A 711 10.03 3.92 -16.44
C GLU A 711 8.62 3.76 -15.87
N VAL A 712 8.16 4.76 -15.12
CA VAL A 712 6.78 4.83 -14.61
C VAL A 712 5.89 5.57 -15.59
N CYS A 713 6.23 6.83 -15.86
CA CYS A 713 5.64 7.66 -16.91
C CYS A 713 6.78 8.13 -17.80
N LYS A 714 6.65 7.95 -19.11
CA LYS A 714 7.73 8.21 -20.07
C LYS A 714 7.23 8.94 -21.30
N HIS A 715 7.87 10.05 -21.65
CA HIS A 715 7.67 10.69 -22.95
C HIS A 715 8.65 10.16 -23.99
N ASP A 716 8.19 9.23 -24.80
CA ASP A 716 9.02 8.44 -25.72
C ASP A 716 8.67 8.65 -27.21
N LEU A 717 9.64 8.32 -28.07
CA LEU A 717 9.44 8.06 -29.49
C LEU A 717 9.85 6.63 -29.81
N LEU A 718 8.89 5.83 -30.24
CA LEU A 718 9.21 4.56 -30.87
C LEU A 718 9.78 4.80 -32.26
N SER A 719 10.86 4.08 -32.57
CA SER A 719 11.75 4.33 -33.71
C SER A 719 11.00 4.33 -35.05
N GLY A 720 10.78 5.52 -35.62
CA GLY A 720 10.17 5.72 -36.93
C GLY A 720 9.30 6.97 -37.03
N GLU A 721 8.71 7.40 -35.93
CA GLU A 721 7.85 8.60 -35.88
C GLU A 721 8.72 9.87 -35.72
N LYS A 722 8.60 10.82 -36.66
CA LYS A 722 9.61 11.88 -36.88
C LYS A 722 9.36 13.22 -36.19
N ALA A 723 8.32 13.35 -35.38
CA ALA A 723 8.05 14.58 -34.64
C ALA A 723 7.33 14.28 -33.32
N LEU A 724 7.97 14.64 -32.20
CA LEU A 724 7.24 14.86 -30.97
C LEU A 724 6.45 16.16 -31.09
N ILE A 725 5.14 16.09 -30.87
CA ILE A 725 4.30 17.25 -30.59
C ILE A 725 3.52 16.89 -29.33
N ASN A 726 4.12 17.18 -28.17
CA ASN A 726 3.45 17.09 -26.88
C ASN A 726 3.48 18.48 -26.21
N PRO A 727 2.44 19.31 -26.46
CA PRO A 727 2.01 20.36 -25.56
C PRO A 727 1.01 19.78 -24.55
N GLY A 728 1.31 19.94 -23.26
CA GLY A 728 0.36 19.61 -22.20
C GLY A 728 0.35 18.14 -21.85
N PHE A 729 1.18 17.77 -20.88
CA PHE A 729 1.02 16.51 -20.15
C PHE A 729 0.89 16.81 -18.66
N ARG A 730 0.06 16.03 -17.98
CA ARG A 730 -0.08 16.09 -16.52
C ARG A 730 0.03 14.68 -15.92
N ALA A 731 0.78 14.56 -14.83
CA ALA A 731 0.78 13.39 -13.97
C ALA A 731 0.66 13.84 -12.50
N GLU A 732 -0.28 13.27 -11.74
CA GLU A 732 -0.32 13.53 -10.30
C GLU A 732 -0.77 12.35 -9.43
N ASN A 733 -0.41 12.37 -8.15
CA ASN A 733 -0.67 11.26 -7.22
C ASN A 733 -0.10 9.93 -7.76
N ILE A 734 1.21 9.95 -8.07
CA ILE A 734 1.92 8.81 -8.65
C ILE A 734 2.79 8.15 -7.58
N GLU A 735 2.65 6.84 -7.40
CA GLU A 735 3.54 6.03 -6.56
C GLU A 735 4.48 5.19 -7.43
N CYS A 736 5.78 5.29 -7.15
CA CYS A 736 6.85 4.63 -7.89
C CYS A 736 7.67 3.74 -6.94
N ILE A 737 7.61 2.42 -7.08
CA ILE A 737 8.27 1.44 -6.18
C ILE A 737 9.30 0.63 -6.97
N GLY A 738 10.60 0.87 -6.76
CA GLY A 738 11.67 0.17 -7.48
C GLY A 738 11.58 0.41 -8.98
N THR A 739 11.92 1.61 -9.44
CA THR A 739 11.69 2.04 -10.83
C THR A 739 12.90 2.81 -11.37
N ALA A 740 12.89 3.19 -12.64
CA ALA A 740 13.82 4.18 -13.20
C ALA A 740 13.27 5.62 -13.16
N GLY A 741 12.03 5.84 -12.65
CA GLY A 741 11.50 7.14 -12.27
C GLY A 741 10.36 7.70 -13.16
N CYS A 742 10.07 8.98 -12.97
CA CYS A 742 9.13 9.76 -13.80
C CYS A 742 9.90 10.59 -14.83
N ASN A 743 9.91 10.12 -16.08
CA ASN A 743 11.00 10.40 -17.01
C ASN A 743 10.56 11.00 -18.35
N ILE A 744 11.47 11.74 -18.97
CA ILE A 744 11.28 12.35 -20.29
C ILE A 744 12.42 11.86 -21.20
N GLY A 745 12.07 11.26 -22.34
CA GLY A 745 13.01 10.60 -23.25
C GLY A 745 13.33 9.15 -22.85
N SER A 746 14.32 8.50 -23.47
CA SER A 746 15.29 9.02 -24.43
C SER A 746 14.73 9.14 -25.85
N PHE A 747 14.89 10.29 -26.49
CA PHE A 747 14.20 10.58 -27.75
C PHE A 747 14.82 9.86 -28.97
N GLY A 748 14.27 8.69 -29.32
CA GLY A 748 14.56 8.01 -30.58
C GLY A 748 16.03 7.65 -30.76
N GLY A 749 16.67 8.22 -31.77
CA GLY A 749 18.11 8.05 -32.07
C GLY A 749 18.75 9.33 -32.61
N ALA A 750 19.83 9.19 -33.38
CA ALA A 750 20.56 10.34 -33.95
C ALA A 750 19.65 11.29 -34.78
N ASP A 751 19.95 12.59 -34.75
CA ASP A 751 19.22 13.67 -35.43
C ASP A 751 17.70 13.76 -35.11
N THR A 752 17.21 13.09 -34.06
CA THR A 752 15.78 13.10 -33.70
C THR A 752 15.31 14.51 -33.33
N THR A 753 14.19 14.93 -33.92
CA THR A 753 13.57 16.24 -33.67
C THR A 753 12.57 16.16 -32.52
N VAL A 754 12.93 16.83 -31.42
CA VAL A 754 12.21 16.84 -30.15
C VAL A 754 11.41 18.14 -30.00
N ASN A 755 10.17 18.04 -29.56
CA ASN A 755 9.36 19.18 -29.12
C ASN A 755 8.38 18.68 -28.04
N VAL A 756 8.89 18.68 -26.80
CA VAL A 756 8.16 18.31 -25.58
C VAL A 756 8.00 19.57 -24.74
N GLN A 757 6.77 19.95 -24.41
CA GLN A 757 6.53 21.18 -23.67
C GLN A 757 5.25 21.21 -22.82
N ASN A 758 5.25 22.05 -21.79
CA ASN A 758 4.13 22.20 -20.86
C ASN A 758 3.81 20.87 -20.13
N VAL A 759 4.85 20.25 -19.56
CA VAL A 759 4.76 18.96 -18.86
C VAL A 759 4.76 19.22 -17.36
N VAL A 760 3.77 18.70 -16.63
CA VAL A 760 3.61 18.93 -15.19
C VAL A 760 3.49 17.59 -14.45
N TYR A 761 4.42 17.33 -13.55
CA TYR A 761 4.31 16.31 -12.51
C TYR A 761 3.99 16.97 -11.17
N THR A 762 3.08 16.41 -10.36
CA THR A 762 2.72 16.94 -9.03
C THR A 762 2.40 15.81 -8.06
N ASN A 763 2.90 15.87 -6.82
CA ASN A 763 2.63 14.86 -5.78
C ASN A 763 3.05 13.43 -6.21
N VAL A 764 4.35 13.16 -6.18
CA VAL A 764 4.94 11.90 -6.64
C VAL A 764 5.87 11.32 -5.57
N THR A 765 5.63 10.07 -5.17
CA THR A 765 6.47 9.34 -4.21
C THR A 765 7.32 8.32 -4.94
N VAL A 766 8.64 8.31 -4.71
CA VAL A 766 9.58 7.39 -5.34
C VAL A 766 10.43 6.64 -4.31
N SER A 767 10.30 5.32 -4.28
CA SER A 767 10.84 4.44 -3.24
C SER A 767 11.74 3.34 -3.82
N ASN A 768 12.98 3.24 -3.33
CA ASN A 768 14.01 2.26 -3.73
C ASN A 768 14.37 2.25 -5.25
N SER A 769 14.24 3.39 -5.94
CA SER A 769 14.41 3.52 -7.39
C SER A 769 15.82 3.94 -7.83
N ASP A 770 16.21 3.56 -9.07
CA ASP A 770 17.46 3.96 -9.70
C ASP A 770 17.51 5.47 -10.02
N ALA A 771 16.36 6.09 -10.31
CA ALA A 771 16.24 7.55 -10.35
C ALA A 771 14.87 8.02 -9.84
N GLY A 772 14.81 9.27 -9.39
CA GLY A 772 13.58 9.97 -8.99
C GLY A 772 12.93 10.68 -10.18
N ILE A 773 13.65 11.69 -10.69
CA ILE A 773 13.26 12.46 -11.88
C ILE A 773 14.41 12.45 -12.88
N MET A 774 14.14 12.05 -14.13
CA MET A 774 15.15 12.11 -15.20
C MET A 774 14.63 12.71 -16.52
N ILE A 775 15.43 13.59 -17.12
CA ILE A 775 15.28 14.04 -18.51
C ILE A 775 16.50 13.51 -19.28
N LYS A 776 16.31 12.53 -20.16
CA LYS A 776 17.39 11.86 -20.90
C LYS A 776 17.26 12.04 -22.42
N SER A 777 18.38 12.26 -23.08
CA SER A 777 18.50 12.53 -24.52
C SER A 777 19.87 12.10 -25.03
N TYR A 778 20.02 11.99 -26.36
CA TYR A 778 21.29 11.76 -27.04
C TYR A 778 21.91 13.08 -27.51
N PRO A 779 23.25 13.17 -27.62
CA PRO A 779 23.93 14.47 -27.74
C PRO A 779 23.80 15.10 -29.13
N ASP A 780 23.24 14.36 -30.09
CA ASP A 780 22.95 14.74 -31.47
C ASP A 780 21.46 15.09 -31.70
N ASN A 781 20.61 14.97 -30.68
CA ASN A 781 19.19 15.35 -30.77
C ASN A 781 19.03 16.86 -31.01
N ILE A 782 17.93 17.26 -31.64
CA ILE A 782 17.65 18.66 -32.03
C ILE A 782 16.24 19.09 -31.61
N GLY A 783 16.04 20.38 -31.37
CA GLY A 783 14.72 20.95 -31.04
C GLY A 783 14.63 21.46 -29.61
N ILE A 784 13.52 21.19 -28.91
CA ILE A 784 13.26 21.72 -27.55
C ILE A 784 12.69 20.69 -26.56
N VAL A 785 13.10 20.84 -25.31
CA VAL A 785 12.34 20.41 -24.12
C VAL A 785 12.09 21.68 -23.29
N LYS A 786 10.84 22.08 -23.09
CA LYS A 786 10.53 23.43 -22.58
C LYS A 786 9.35 23.49 -21.60
N ASN A 787 9.41 24.33 -20.57
CA ASN A 787 8.29 24.57 -19.65
C ASN A 787 7.85 23.26 -18.97
N ILE A 788 8.77 22.71 -18.17
CA ILE A 788 8.62 21.45 -17.46
C ILE A 788 8.56 21.75 -15.97
N THR A 789 7.58 21.20 -15.24
CA THR A 789 7.41 21.44 -13.81
C THR A 789 7.31 20.13 -13.04
N TYR A 790 8.14 19.97 -12.02
CA TYR A 790 8.11 18.88 -11.05
C TYR A 790 7.81 19.46 -9.66
N ASN A 791 6.57 19.33 -9.20
CA ASN A 791 6.10 19.79 -7.89
C ASN A 791 5.97 18.62 -6.91
N HIS A 792 6.35 18.81 -5.65
CA HIS A 792 6.06 17.91 -4.53
C HIS A 792 6.48 16.46 -4.82
N PHE A 793 7.78 16.22 -4.80
CA PHE A 793 8.37 14.88 -4.96
C PHE A 793 8.96 14.42 -3.63
N THR A 794 8.65 13.17 -3.25
CA THR A 794 9.11 12.54 -2.00
C THR A 794 9.95 11.32 -2.32
N PHE A 795 11.22 11.32 -1.92
CA PHE A 795 12.18 10.25 -2.23
C PHE A 795 12.55 9.40 -1.00
N ASN A 796 12.36 8.09 -1.10
CA ASN A 796 12.84 7.09 -0.15
C ASN A 796 13.92 6.23 -0.83
N LYS A 797 15.18 6.65 -0.74
CA LYS A 797 16.35 6.05 -1.42
C LYS A 797 16.26 6.08 -2.96
N ALA A 798 16.10 7.27 -3.54
CA ALA A 798 16.31 7.45 -4.98
C ALA A 798 17.83 7.49 -5.29
N ALA A 799 18.32 6.68 -6.23
CA ALA A 799 19.77 6.61 -6.47
C ALA A 799 20.31 7.81 -7.26
N TYR A 800 19.59 8.25 -8.30
CA TYR A 800 19.73 9.60 -8.89
C TYR A 800 18.46 10.43 -8.62
N PRO A 801 18.44 11.30 -7.59
CA PRO A 801 17.24 12.07 -7.23
C PRO A 801 16.77 13.01 -8.36
N LEU A 802 17.68 13.78 -8.95
CA LEU A 802 17.41 14.66 -10.09
C LEU A 802 18.54 14.51 -11.13
N TYR A 803 18.21 14.07 -12.34
CA TYR A 803 19.17 13.85 -13.41
C TYR A 803 18.70 14.39 -14.78
N ILE A 804 19.35 15.43 -15.29
CA ILE A 804 19.24 15.86 -16.70
C ILE A 804 20.49 15.38 -17.44
N SER A 805 20.32 14.68 -18.57
CA SER A 805 21.40 14.15 -19.39
C SER A 805 21.09 14.26 -20.88
N ALA A 806 21.90 15.02 -21.60
CA ALA A 806 21.94 14.99 -23.06
C ALA A 806 22.93 13.95 -23.62
N PHE A 807 23.59 13.18 -22.75
CA PHE A 807 24.63 12.21 -23.10
C PHE A 807 24.23 10.77 -22.67
N TRP A 808 22.94 10.43 -22.82
CA TRP A 808 22.42 9.12 -22.47
C TRP A 808 23.12 8.01 -23.29
N ALA A 809 23.29 6.84 -22.67
CA ALA A 809 24.11 5.73 -23.18
C ALA A 809 25.60 6.03 -23.48
N GLY A 810 26.14 7.17 -23.04
CA GLY A 810 27.60 7.39 -22.95
C GLY A 810 28.32 7.79 -24.23
N ASN A 811 27.60 8.23 -25.27
CA ASN A 811 28.22 9.00 -26.35
C ASN A 811 28.57 10.41 -25.83
N ASN A 812 29.85 10.78 -25.83
CA ASN A 812 30.35 12.06 -25.32
C ASN A 812 30.64 13.11 -26.41
N VAL A 813 30.26 12.87 -27.66
CA VAL A 813 30.52 13.80 -28.78
C VAL A 813 29.33 14.75 -28.95
N ASP A 814 29.46 15.98 -28.44
CA ASP A 814 28.46 17.04 -28.59
C ASP A 814 28.38 17.57 -30.03
N THR A 815 27.25 17.34 -30.69
CA THR A 815 26.96 17.78 -32.07
C THR A 815 25.56 18.36 -32.24
N GLY A 816 24.66 18.08 -31.29
CA GLY A 816 23.24 18.35 -31.33
C GLY A 816 22.84 19.75 -30.87
N LYS A 817 21.54 19.99 -30.90
CA LYS A 817 20.92 21.32 -30.80
C LYS A 817 19.63 21.27 -29.98
N LEU A 818 19.54 20.33 -29.04
CA LEU A 818 18.39 20.21 -28.15
C LEU A 818 18.49 21.25 -27.04
N GLN A 819 17.65 22.28 -27.12
CA GLN A 819 17.52 23.25 -26.03
C GLN A 819 16.59 22.70 -24.94
N ILE A 820 17.17 22.22 -23.85
CA ILE A 820 16.42 22.01 -22.59
C ILE A 820 16.30 23.38 -21.89
N SER A 821 15.10 23.80 -21.52
CA SER A 821 14.87 25.14 -20.96
C SER A 821 13.60 25.26 -20.13
N ASP A 822 13.56 26.26 -19.23
CA ASP A 822 12.39 26.58 -18.39
C ASP A 822 11.91 25.34 -17.62
N VAL A 823 12.80 24.76 -16.81
CA VAL A 823 12.54 23.55 -16.01
C VAL A 823 12.53 23.92 -14.53
N THR A 824 11.41 23.68 -13.86
CA THR A 824 11.22 24.01 -12.44
C THR A 824 11.10 22.74 -11.60
N PHE A 825 11.92 22.66 -10.55
CA PHE A 825 11.83 21.68 -9.47
C PHE A 825 11.43 22.41 -8.19
N ASN A 826 10.31 22.01 -7.58
CA ASN A 826 9.75 22.69 -6.42
C ASN A 826 9.22 21.69 -5.39
N GLY A 827 9.71 21.75 -4.15
CA GLY A 827 9.27 20.87 -3.07
C GLY A 827 9.73 19.43 -3.25
N VAL A 828 11.02 19.23 -3.54
CA VAL A 828 11.61 17.89 -3.73
C VAL A 828 12.35 17.50 -2.44
N THR A 829 11.87 16.48 -1.74
CA THR A 829 12.33 16.15 -0.38
C THR A 829 12.60 14.65 -0.19
N GLY A 830 13.39 14.29 0.84
CA GLY A 830 13.63 12.90 1.22
C GLY A 830 15.11 12.49 1.19
N THR A 831 15.40 11.30 0.68
CA THR A 831 16.71 10.63 0.80
C THR A 831 17.24 10.09 -0.52
N GLY A 832 18.56 10.23 -0.72
CA GLY A 832 19.28 9.70 -1.87
C GLY A 832 20.50 8.85 -1.49
N THR A 833 21.08 8.13 -2.46
CA THR A 833 22.29 7.31 -2.20
C THR A 833 23.55 8.17 -2.08
N PRO A 834 24.46 7.91 -1.12
CA PRO A 834 25.64 8.74 -0.88
C PRO A 834 26.75 8.60 -1.95
N THR A 835 26.58 7.73 -2.94
CA THR A 835 27.55 7.47 -4.02
C THR A 835 27.23 8.21 -5.32
N ARG A 836 26.17 9.01 -5.36
CA ARG A 836 25.68 9.72 -6.55
C ARG A 836 25.28 11.16 -6.20
N PRO A 837 25.46 12.13 -7.11
CA PRO A 837 25.04 13.50 -6.89
C PRO A 837 23.51 13.58 -6.75
N ALA A 838 23.04 14.41 -5.80
CA ALA A 838 21.61 14.65 -5.64
C ALA A 838 20.99 15.37 -6.85
N VAL A 839 21.77 16.28 -7.47
CA VAL A 839 21.40 17.01 -8.69
C VAL A 839 22.53 16.84 -9.72
N LEU A 840 22.20 16.30 -10.88
CA LEU A 840 23.13 16.14 -12.01
C LEU A 840 22.55 16.80 -13.26
N LEU A 841 23.26 17.79 -13.81
CA LEU A 841 22.84 18.56 -15.00
C LEU A 841 23.93 18.46 -16.07
N ASN A 842 23.79 17.50 -16.99
CA ASN A 842 24.75 17.22 -18.05
C ASN A 842 24.14 17.55 -19.43
N CYS A 843 24.27 18.79 -19.89
CA CYS A 843 23.60 19.31 -21.10
C CYS A 843 24.62 19.66 -22.20
N ASN A 844 24.21 19.64 -23.48
CA ASN A 844 25.09 20.00 -24.60
C ASN A 844 25.77 21.36 -24.39
N LYS A 845 27.07 21.44 -24.66
CA LYS A 845 27.86 22.68 -24.61
C LYS A 845 27.50 23.63 -25.75
N ALA A 846 27.08 23.08 -26.89
CA ALA A 846 26.52 23.84 -28.01
C ALA A 846 25.12 24.43 -27.72
N THR A 847 24.32 23.80 -26.85
CA THR A 847 22.99 24.29 -26.42
C THR A 847 22.76 24.11 -24.91
N PRO A 848 23.46 24.89 -24.05
CA PRO A 848 23.40 24.69 -22.61
C PRO A 848 21.99 24.85 -22.03
N CYS A 849 21.71 24.11 -20.96
CA CYS A 849 20.45 24.22 -20.20
C CYS A 849 20.22 25.65 -19.68
N LYS A 850 19.00 26.16 -19.83
CA LYS A 850 18.62 27.54 -19.47
C LYS A 850 17.42 27.56 -18.52
N ASN A 851 17.40 28.52 -17.60
CA ASN A 851 16.29 28.71 -16.65
C ASN A 851 15.93 27.40 -15.92
N ILE A 852 16.92 26.73 -15.34
CA ILE A 852 16.72 25.56 -14.49
C ILE A 852 16.59 26.08 -13.05
N VAL A 853 15.40 25.98 -12.49
CA VAL A 853 15.04 26.52 -11.18
C VAL A 853 14.88 25.38 -10.18
N VAL A 854 15.61 25.44 -9.07
CA VAL A 854 15.52 24.46 -7.98
C VAL A 854 15.13 25.19 -6.69
N SER A 855 13.98 24.82 -6.14
CA SER A 855 13.33 25.50 -5.02
C SER A 855 12.75 24.50 -4.01
N HIS A 856 12.80 24.84 -2.72
CA HIS A 856 12.35 23.97 -1.62
C HIS A 856 12.90 22.53 -1.73
N TYR A 857 14.19 22.41 -2.06
CA TYR A 857 14.87 21.14 -2.34
C TYR A 857 15.63 20.68 -1.08
N ARG A 858 15.31 19.49 -0.56
CA ARG A 858 15.92 18.90 0.64
C ARG A 858 16.08 17.38 0.48
N ILE A 859 17.07 16.98 -0.29
CA ILE A 859 17.52 15.58 -0.34
C ILE A 859 18.72 15.39 0.58
N LEU A 860 18.57 14.53 1.58
CA LEU A 860 19.65 14.12 2.46
C LEU A 860 20.36 12.90 1.86
N PRO A 861 21.71 12.82 1.94
CA PRO A 861 22.37 11.53 1.73
C PRO A 861 21.91 10.58 2.83
N ARG A 862 21.67 9.31 2.49
CA ARG A 862 21.48 8.27 3.50
C ARG A 862 22.77 8.12 4.31
N GLU A 863 22.77 8.62 5.55
CA GLU A 863 23.73 8.18 6.57
C GLU A 863 23.65 6.65 6.69
N LYS A 864 24.80 6.01 6.89
CA LYS A 864 24.85 4.55 6.96
C LYS A 864 24.08 4.07 8.19
N LEU A 865 23.19 3.11 7.97
CA LEU A 865 22.87 2.11 9.00
C LEU A 865 24.09 1.20 9.18
#